data_AF-A0A178CTW5-F1
#
_entry.id   AF-A0A178CTW5-F1
#
_cell.length_a   1.000
_cell.length_b   1.000
_cell.length_c   1.000
_cell.angle_alpha   90.00
_cell.angle_beta   90.00
_cell.angle_gamma   90.00
#
_symmetry.space_group_name_H-M   'P 1'
#
loop_
_entity.id
_entity.type
_entity.pdbx_description
1 polymer ?
#
loop_
_entity_poly.entity_id
_entity_poly.type
_entity_poly.pdbx_seq_one_letter_code
_entity_poly.pdbx_strand_id
1 'polypeptide(L)'
;MEPASSAAAQKDVQIDIDDLELQAQGYTRAMPRRFSLLSLISMSYALLATWNGFGSAFGTGFIEASSAGSIWTLTIAAAMTAVTGIGMAELSSAFPVAGAQYYWSFVVSTPEWGPFASYISAGISTLGWWLGLASVTNFIAAMITGIAVLNHPDYVIERWHIWLVFVAVTWCAVAMNVFATKWLPMWNKFILYFSATALSVTMITILACAAPNFQSAKFVFSDTTNSTGWPNDGLAFLFGIVNALYGFLGVDCGAHLCEEIPNPTVNVPKVIMYPVAMGFITAFPYAISLSFVITDFDTVISTPTGLPLIEVYYQATGSKAGTSVLMVAFAICFFGCATANVTSASRQMWSASRDNCFPLSRYWKQVHPRWQMPLNAACLQGTLVSLYGLIFLGSSSAFSSMVGACIVFMTTSYVIPQGILAWRGRDKILPPRALDLGKYGLPLNVLACVWVVFIDIIYCIPVSYPVTLENMNWISVVTVGLVSFLLVAWFVNQRHVFKGPKINFELLQAARHDELLGHRTIDGVAVGDDNAVIEALRRRSLNETKKVRAALSQRKSGAETSSLDEGGLNHESPHDPKEVSSSSQPRQYMFVVGRPTKRRKREHVRESDMTRKASCDSGRSTRSDELEPLPNLTDTVPIPPVDTDYSEVQTEVELYPPQLPSPPDVTWLHGQLDPDMITEVQAVGTPDSENLEQCLQIQHFQDSDTVWSPGSLENVSGTSSEVGHLPASEHALQSSLLYIPQVCFPTLHDKFSGLLDMYDQEFCNYPITCDFGVNPYRYRPETTKGSQHLLHAVMAMSCHFRLRSPSQVAPPTEALSHKNAAMVLYQGALAGAAVSGNALSLLDTALALWQLEATISSLNIWRSHLADAYHLLELHGGVRGWSMSRKANVQVSMILWWDTMVSLLARTECVLPYVYLETVLKTEGRQPWTFYQLNGCPRELFVPMTQLANLSGRSWSNAISVVVMEIEQSVTKYMYPGQGVQCDSDDEEAMHVERDRYHCCEGFRYALLIYILRVFKWPRADYPARLLARMSFLSRVCFDHIAACRPTSIIQKQLLFAVFIAGSEARDPTHRELAEEYCRRWFRKFGYQMYMAVLEVMEAVWAKRDAGEEDFWWGDELDARRAQEGDFVQFCFG
;
A
#
# COMPACT_ATOMS: atom_id res chain seq x y z
N MET A 1 40.22 -37.20 -12.00
CA MET A 1 38.76 -37.13 -11.82
C MET A 1 38.47 -36.74 -10.38
N GLU A 2 38.28 -35.44 -10.17
CA GLU A 2 37.47 -34.85 -9.09
C GLU A 2 36.34 -34.09 -9.80
N PRO A 3 35.11 -34.07 -9.29
CA PRO A 3 34.05 -33.28 -9.90
C PRO A 3 34.21 -31.83 -9.44
N ALA A 4 34.65 -30.95 -10.34
CA ALA A 4 34.60 -29.51 -10.13
C ALA A 4 33.12 -29.06 -10.22
N SER A 5 32.59 -28.61 -9.08
CA SER A 5 31.25 -28.06 -8.93
C SER A 5 31.05 -26.82 -9.82
N SER A 6 30.03 -26.84 -10.68
CA SER A 6 29.57 -25.64 -11.39
C SER A 6 28.84 -24.71 -10.42
N ALA A 7 29.49 -23.62 -10.00
CA ALA A 7 28.85 -22.54 -9.27
C ALA A 7 27.97 -21.74 -10.25
N ALA A 8 26.65 -21.95 -10.18
CA ALA A 8 25.67 -21.11 -10.85
C ALA A 8 25.68 -19.71 -10.21
N ALA A 9 25.89 -18.67 -11.01
CA ALA A 9 25.82 -17.28 -10.55
C ALA A 9 24.41 -16.96 -10.02
N GLN A 10 24.31 -16.75 -8.71
CA GLN A 10 23.08 -16.38 -8.01
C GLN A 10 22.64 -14.96 -8.40
N LYS A 11 21.42 -14.84 -8.92
CA LYS A 11 20.71 -13.56 -9.09
C LYS A 11 20.47 -12.93 -7.71
N ASP A 12 20.84 -11.66 -7.54
CA ASP A 12 20.41 -10.86 -6.39
C ASP A 12 18.89 -10.63 -6.48
N VAL A 13 18.13 -11.37 -5.69
CA VAL A 13 16.68 -11.24 -5.58
C VAL A 13 16.37 -10.35 -4.38
N GLN A 14 15.68 -9.24 -4.60
CA GLN A 14 15.17 -8.41 -3.51
C GLN A 14 14.07 -9.21 -2.78
N ILE A 15 14.35 -9.60 -1.54
CA ILE A 15 13.39 -10.35 -0.72
C ILE A 15 12.58 -9.35 0.10
N ASP A 16 11.27 -9.33 -0.12
CA ASP A 16 10.31 -8.60 0.73
C ASP A 16 10.28 -9.25 2.12
N ILE A 17 10.46 -8.44 3.16
CA ILE A 17 10.50 -8.92 4.56
C ILE A 17 9.17 -9.58 4.95
N ASP A 18 8.04 -9.09 4.46
CA ASP A 18 6.73 -9.73 4.69
C ASP A 18 6.72 -11.17 4.13
N ASP A 19 7.32 -11.38 2.95
CA ASP A 19 7.41 -12.70 2.32
C ASP A 19 8.47 -13.57 3.03
N LEU A 20 9.54 -12.97 3.55
CA LEU A 20 10.55 -13.64 4.37
C LEU A 20 9.99 -14.11 5.72
N GLU A 21 9.18 -13.29 6.39
CA GLU A 21 8.50 -13.67 7.63
C GLU A 21 7.50 -14.80 7.42
N LEU A 22 6.81 -14.80 6.27
CA LEU A 22 5.92 -15.89 5.89
C LEU A 22 6.73 -17.18 5.63
N GLN A 23 7.88 -17.07 4.96
CA GLN A 23 8.80 -18.19 4.73
C GLN A 23 9.38 -18.75 6.02
N ALA A 24 9.77 -17.89 6.96
CA ALA A 24 10.22 -18.29 8.29
C ALA A 24 9.14 -19.07 9.07
N GLN A 25 7.88 -18.81 8.77
CA GLN A 25 6.73 -19.51 9.33
C GLN A 25 6.34 -20.79 8.56
N GLY A 26 7.11 -21.14 7.52
CA GLY A 26 6.97 -22.39 6.76
C GLY A 26 6.16 -22.27 5.47
N TYR A 27 5.84 -21.04 5.05
CA TYR A 27 4.89 -20.79 3.98
C TYR A 27 5.46 -19.90 2.88
N THR A 28 5.12 -20.21 1.64
CA THR A 28 5.31 -19.28 0.52
C THR A 28 4.01 -18.55 0.23
N ARG A 29 4.13 -17.33 -0.29
CA ARG A 29 2.99 -16.51 -0.70
C ARG A 29 2.24 -17.20 -1.84
N ALA A 30 0.99 -17.58 -1.57
CA ALA A 30 0.15 -18.29 -2.53
C ALA A 30 -0.85 -17.38 -3.26
N MET A 31 -1.16 -16.21 -2.69
CA MET A 31 -2.12 -15.25 -3.22
C MET A 31 -1.49 -13.85 -3.30
N PRO A 32 -1.93 -13.01 -4.26
CA PRO A 32 -1.44 -11.64 -4.36
C PRO A 32 -2.02 -10.75 -3.24
N ARG A 33 -1.25 -9.76 -2.79
CA ARG A 33 -1.71 -8.73 -1.84
C ARG A 33 -2.71 -7.79 -2.53
N ARG A 34 -4.00 -8.12 -2.44
CA ARG A 34 -5.10 -7.40 -3.10
C ARG A 34 -5.79 -6.40 -2.20
N PHE A 35 -5.64 -6.55 -0.89
CA PHE A 35 -6.37 -5.74 0.08
C PHE A 35 -5.49 -4.60 0.58
N SER A 36 -6.02 -3.38 0.48
CA SER A 36 -5.53 -2.26 1.28
C SER A 36 -6.13 -2.33 2.69
N LEU A 37 -5.50 -1.65 3.66
CA LEU A 37 -5.98 -1.55 5.04
C LEU A 37 -7.48 -1.17 5.10
N LEU A 38 -7.88 -0.12 4.37
CA LEU A 38 -9.28 0.30 4.31
C LEU A 38 -10.19 -0.80 3.76
N SER A 39 -9.82 -1.45 2.65
CA SER A 39 -10.67 -2.49 2.05
C SER A 39 -10.87 -3.71 2.96
N LEU A 40 -9.85 -4.04 3.77
CA LEU A 40 -9.93 -5.16 4.70
C LEU A 40 -10.69 -4.79 5.98
N ILE A 41 -10.54 -3.56 6.49
CA ILE A 41 -11.42 -3.00 7.53
C ILE A 41 -12.88 -3.01 7.04
N SER A 42 -13.12 -2.57 5.80
CA SER A 42 -14.46 -2.59 5.20
C SER A 42 -15.03 -4.01 5.12
N MET A 43 -14.23 -5.00 4.73
CA MET A 43 -14.66 -6.41 4.71
C MET A 43 -15.02 -6.90 6.11
N SER A 44 -14.20 -6.54 7.10
CA SER A 44 -14.39 -6.98 8.47
C SER A 44 -15.61 -6.32 9.12
N TYR A 45 -15.83 -5.03 8.84
CA TYR A 45 -17.08 -4.34 9.19
C TYR A 45 -18.30 -4.96 8.50
N ALA A 46 -18.18 -5.28 7.21
CA ALA A 46 -19.25 -5.94 6.45
C ALA A 46 -19.57 -7.33 6.99
N LEU A 47 -18.58 -8.06 7.51
CA LEU A 47 -18.82 -9.35 8.15
C LEU A 47 -19.48 -9.20 9.51
N LEU A 48 -18.95 -8.35 10.39
CA LEU A 48 -19.55 -8.13 11.71
C LEU A 48 -20.99 -7.63 11.56
N ALA A 49 -21.19 -6.68 10.63
CA ALA A 49 -22.47 -6.08 10.30
C ALA A 49 -23.31 -5.76 11.55
N THR A 50 -22.69 -5.25 12.62
CA THR A 50 -23.24 -5.32 13.99
C THR A 50 -24.63 -4.72 14.13
N TRP A 51 -24.92 -3.60 13.46
CA TRP A 51 -26.26 -3.01 13.50
C TRP A 51 -27.30 -3.89 12.78
N ASN A 52 -26.92 -4.58 11.70
CA ASN A 52 -27.78 -5.56 11.04
C ASN A 52 -27.94 -6.82 11.91
N GLY A 53 -26.85 -7.31 12.51
CA GLY A 53 -26.86 -8.43 13.45
C GLY A 53 -27.81 -8.17 14.62
N PHE A 54 -27.68 -7.00 15.25
CA PHE A 54 -28.59 -6.54 16.30
C PHE A 54 -30.04 -6.46 15.80
N GLY A 55 -30.28 -5.86 14.63
CA GLY A 55 -31.62 -5.78 14.04
C GLY A 55 -32.25 -7.15 13.79
N SER A 56 -31.47 -8.12 13.30
CA SER A 56 -31.96 -9.49 13.05
C SER A 56 -32.33 -10.24 14.33
N ALA A 57 -31.63 -9.93 15.42
CA ALA A 57 -31.81 -10.51 16.74
C ALA A 57 -32.66 -9.63 17.67
N PHE A 58 -33.27 -8.57 17.14
CA PHE A 58 -33.94 -7.54 17.93
C PHE A 58 -35.12 -8.09 18.72
N GLY A 59 -35.97 -8.89 18.06
CA GLY A 59 -37.17 -9.45 18.69
C GLY A 59 -36.85 -10.41 19.83
N THR A 60 -35.86 -11.30 19.65
CA THR A 60 -35.42 -12.21 20.71
C THR A 60 -34.80 -11.44 21.88
N GLY A 61 -33.93 -10.47 21.62
CA GLY A 61 -33.31 -9.65 22.66
C GLY A 61 -34.32 -8.85 23.48
N PHE A 62 -35.38 -8.36 22.84
CA PHE A 62 -36.47 -7.66 23.53
C PHE A 62 -37.32 -8.58 24.40
N ILE A 63 -37.61 -9.81 23.95
CA ILE A 63 -38.29 -10.81 24.79
C ILE A 63 -37.44 -11.17 26.02
N GLU A 64 -36.12 -11.23 25.83
CA GLU A 64 -35.18 -11.63 26.87
C GLU A 64 -34.92 -10.55 27.91
N ALA A 65 -34.73 -9.30 27.48
CA ALA A 65 -34.20 -8.24 28.35
C ALA A 65 -34.97 -6.90 28.23
N SER A 66 -36.09 -6.88 27.52
CA SER A 66 -36.81 -5.66 27.13
C SER A 66 -35.89 -4.62 26.45
N SER A 67 -36.33 -3.37 26.36
CA SER A 67 -35.58 -2.29 25.71
C SER A 67 -34.27 -1.97 26.43
N ALA A 68 -34.33 -1.66 27.73
CA ALA A 68 -33.13 -1.20 28.44
C ALA A 68 -32.09 -2.31 28.52
N GLY A 69 -32.52 -3.54 28.77
CA GLY A 69 -31.64 -4.70 28.74
C GLY A 69 -30.99 -4.86 27.36
N SER A 70 -31.74 -4.79 26.26
CA SER A 70 -31.16 -4.90 24.91
C SER A 70 -30.07 -3.84 24.61
N ILE A 71 -30.23 -2.61 25.09
CA ILE A 71 -29.24 -1.53 24.90
C ILE A 71 -27.98 -1.73 25.76
N TRP A 72 -28.14 -2.07 27.03
CA TRP A 72 -27.01 -2.22 27.96
C TRP A 72 -26.25 -3.52 27.74
N THR A 73 -26.95 -4.60 27.39
CA THR A 73 -26.33 -5.89 27.02
C THR A 73 -25.46 -5.76 25.77
N LEU A 74 -25.86 -4.95 24.79
CA LEU A 74 -25.03 -4.60 23.62
C LEU A 74 -23.72 -3.93 24.01
N THR A 75 -23.74 -3.04 25.02
CA THR A 75 -22.53 -2.36 25.51
C THR A 75 -21.56 -3.34 26.17
N ILE A 76 -22.08 -4.27 26.97
CA ILE A 76 -21.28 -5.33 27.60
C ILE A 76 -20.71 -6.26 26.53
N ALA A 77 -21.54 -6.67 25.55
CA ALA A 77 -21.11 -7.51 24.44
C ALA A 77 -19.96 -6.87 23.64
N ALA A 78 -20.06 -5.57 23.34
CA ALA A 78 -19.00 -4.82 22.66
C ALA A 78 -17.69 -4.79 23.47
N ALA A 79 -17.78 -4.48 24.77
CA ALA A 79 -16.62 -4.41 25.66
C ALA A 79 -15.91 -5.77 25.78
N MET A 80 -16.66 -6.85 25.99
CA MET A 80 -16.09 -8.20 26.12
C MET A 80 -15.58 -8.76 24.79
N THR A 81 -16.20 -8.39 23.67
CA THR A 81 -15.68 -8.66 22.34
C THR A 81 -14.35 -7.95 22.12
N ALA A 82 -14.22 -6.69 22.55
CA ALA A 82 -12.94 -5.96 22.45
C ALA A 82 -11.84 -6.61 23.32
N VAL A 83 -12.18 -7.12 24.50
CA VAL A 83 -11.25 -7.90 25.35
C VAL A 83 -10.79 -9.19 24.64
N THR A 84 -11.71 -9.90 24.00
CA THR A 84 -11.36 -11.12 23.26
C THR A 84 -10.57 -10.78 21.99
N GLY A 85 -10.95 -9.71 21.29
CA GLY A 85 -10.31 -9.21 20.08
C GLY A 85 -8.88 -8.74 20.31
N ILE A 86 -8.60 -8.04 21.41
CA ILE A 86 -7.25 -7.51 21.66
C ILE A 86 -6.23 -8.62 21.94
N GLY A 87 -6.66 -9.71 22.58
CA GLY A 87 -5.83 -10.91 22.75
C GLY A 87 -5.52 -11.60 21.41
N MET A 88 -6.48 -11.67 20.50
CA MET A 88 -6.26 -12.16 19.13
C MET A 88 -5.39 -11.19 18.32
N ALA A 89 -5.55 -9.88 18.52
CA ALA A 89 -4.74 -8.86 17.87
C ALA A 89 -3.26 -9.01 18.25
N GLU A 90 -2.95 -9.23 19.54
CA GLU A 90 -1.59 -9.53 20.01
C GLU A 90 -1.02 -10.79 19.34
N LEU A 91 -1.81 -11.87 19.26
CA LEU A 91 -1.41 -13.11 18.58
C LEU A 91 -1.20 -12.93 17.08
N SER A 92 -2.05 -12.16 16.41
CA SER A 92 -1.94 -11.86 14.98
C SER A 92 -0.71 -11.00 14.66
N SER A 93 -0.35 -10.08 15.56
CA SER A 93 0.88 -9.31 15.46
C SER A 93 2.11 -10.20 15.68
N ALA A 94 2.00 -11.16 16.60
CA ALA A 94 3.05 -12.13 16.87
C ALA A 94 3.19 -13.20 15.78
N PHE A 95 2.15 -13.53 15.04
CA PHE A 95 2.15 -14.61 14.04
C PHE A 95 1.15 -14.32 12.91
N PRO A 96 1.50 -13.44 11.96
CA PRO A 96 0.61 -12.98 10.90
C PRO A 96 0.47 -14.02 9.76
N VAL A 97 -0.19 -15.14 10.02
CA VAL A 97 -0.43 -16.22 9.05
C VAL A 97 -1.93 -16.46 8.86
N ALA A 98 -2.38 -16.75 7.63
CA ALA A 98 -3.79 -16.89 7.28
C ALA A 98 -4.51 -18.01 8.06
N GLY A 99 -3.73 -18.91 8.67
CA GLY A 99 -4.18 -19.94 9.59
C GLY A 99 -4.77 -19.42 10.91
N ALA A 100 -4.49 -18.16 11.29
CA ALA A 100 -4.99 -17.51 12.50
C ALA A 100 -4.98 -18.46 13.72
N GLN A 101 -6.13 -18.73 14.36
CA GLN A 101 -6.23 -19.50 15.61
C GLN A 101 -5.64 -20.91 15.50
N TYR A 102 -5.79 -21.57 14.36
CA TYR A 102 -5.21 -22.88 14.09
C TYR A 102 -3.68 -22.84 14.20
N TYR A 103 -3.08 -21.83 13.58
CA TYR A 103 -1.64 -21.64 13.56
C TYR A 103 -1.16 -21.17 14.93
N TRP A 104 -1.82 -20.16 15.51
CA TRP A 104 -1.48 -19.64 16.84
C TRP A 104 -1.51 -20.74 17.90
N SER A 105 -2.54 -21.59 17.90
CA SER A 105 -2.67 -22.70 18.84
C SER A 105 -1.52 -23.70 18.71
N PHE A 106 -0.99 -23.94 17.51
CA PHE A 106 0.18 -24.78 17.30
C PHE A 106 1.42 -24.16 17.94
N VAL A 107 1.71 -22.90 17.61
CA VAL A 107 2.95 -22.23 18.02
C VAL A 107 3.01 -21.96 19.51
N VAL A 108 1.87 -21.58 20.11
CA VAL A 108 1.82 -21.29 21.55
C VAL A 108 1.78 -22.55 22.41
N SER A 109 1.52 -23.73 21.83
CA SER A 109 1.49 -25.02 22.53
C SER A 109 2.87 -25.65 22.71
N THR A 110 2.97 -26.63 23.61
CA THR A 110 4.16 -27.48 23.67
C THR A 110 4.22 -28.39 22.44
N PRO A 111 5.42 -28.82 21.99
CA PRO A 111 5.56 -29.64 20.78
C PRO A 111 4.70 -30.93 20.78
N GLU A 112 4.47 -31.51 21.96
CA GLU A 112 3.64 -32.72 22.13
C GLU A 112 2.15 -32.46 21.87
N TRP A 113 1.64 -31.31 22.33
CA TRP A 113 0.21 -30.96 22.26
C TRP A 113 -0.14 -30.02 21.10
N GLY A 114 0.86 -29.42 20.46
CA GLY A 114 0.69 -28.49 19.34
C GLY A 114 -0.19 -29.03 18.22
N PRO A 115 0.07 -30.23 17.67
CA PRO A 115 -0.77 -30.82 16.64
C PRO A 115 -2.24 -30.99 17.07
N PHE A 116 -2.49 -31.42 18.31
CA PHE A 116 -3.85 -31.62 18.80
C PHE A 116 -4.60 -30.30 19.00
N ALA A 117 -3.99 -29.34 19.70
CA ALA A 117 -4.59 -28.03 19.96
C ALA A 117 -4.91 -27.30 18.65
N SER A 118 -3.99 -27.38 17.69
CA SER A 118 -4.15 -26.81 16.35
C SER A 118 -5.26 -27.48 15.54
N TYR A 119 -5.36 -28.81 15.55
CA TYR A 119 -6.42 -29.55 14.86
C TYR A 119 -7.81 -29.23 15.44
N ILE A 120 -7.95 -29.22 16.76
CA ILE A 120 -9.21 -28.88 17.42
C ILE A 120 -9.61 -27.43 17.14
N SER A 121 -8.65 -26.49 17.22
CA SER A 121 -8.88 -25.09 16.88
C SER A 121 -9.32 -24.93 15.42
N ALA A 122 -8.66 -25.60 14.47
CA ALA A 122 -9.03 -25.58 13.05
C ALA A 122 -10.43 -26.15 12.80
N GLY A 123 -10.73 -27.30 13.40
CA GLY A 123 -12.01 -27.99 13.22
C GLY A 123 -13.18 -27.20 13.79
N ILE A 124 -13.05 -26.74 15.04
CA ILE A 124 -14.06 -25.92 15.70
C ILE A 124 -14.29 -24.63 14.92
N SER A 125 -13.21 -23.93 14.54
CA SER A 125 -13.36 -22.67 13.82
C SER A 125 -14.01 -22.87 12.45
N THR A 126 -13.59 -23.88 11.68
CA THR A 126 -14.18 -24.19 10.36
C THR A 126 -15.67 -24.49 10.46
N LEU A 127 -16.10 -25.27 11.46
CA LEU A 127 -17.51 -25.52 11.71
C LEU A 127 -18.25 -24.23 12.09
N GLY A 128 -17.65 -23.40 12.95
CA GLY A 128 -18.20 -22.09 13.32
C GLY A 128 -18.43 -21.19 12.10
N TRP A 129 -17.47 -21.11 11.19
CA TRP A 129 -17.59 -20.34 9.95
C TRP A 129 -18.68 -20.86 9.01
N TRP A 130 -18.80 -22.17 8.81
CA TRP A 130 -19.86 -22.74 7.99
C TRP A 130 -21.25 -22.50 8.57
N LEU A 131 -21.40 -22.68 9.88
CA LEU A 131 -22.66 -22.42 10.59
C LEU A 131 -22.99 -20.92 10.60
N GLY A 132 -21.97 -20.05 10.67
CA GLY A 132 -22.13 -18.61 10.53
C GLY A 132 -22.63 -18.21 9.14
N LEU A 133 -22.10 -18.81 8.06
CA LEU A 133 -22.60 -18.58 6.70
C LEU A 133 -24.07 -19.03 6.59
N ALA A 134 -24.41 -20.17 7.17
CA ALA A 134 -25.78 -20.65 7.20
C ALA A 134 -26.71 -19.72 7.98
N SER A 135 -26.24 -19.15 9.10
CA SER A 135 -26.99 -18.14 9.86
C SER A 135 -27.39 -16.96 8.99
N VAL A 136 -26.40 -16.31 8.38
CA VAL A 136 -26.59 -15.06 7.63
C VAL A 136 -27.48 -15.28 6.42
N THR A 137 -27.23 -16.35 5.67
CA THR A 137 -28.02 -16.68 4.47
C THR A 137 -29.46 -17.06 4.82
N ASN A 138 -29.69 -17.71 5.97
CA ASN A 138 -31.03 -17.99 6.46
C ASN A 138 -31.78 -16.71 6.86
N PHE A 139 -31.12 -15.75 7.50
CA PHE A 139 -31.73 -14.45 7.80
C PHE A 139 -32.12 -13.68 6.55
N ILE A 140 -31.26 -13.66 5.52
CA ILE A 140 -31.58 -13.03 4.23
C ILE A 140 -32.80 -13.72 3.60
N ALA A 141 -32.83 -15.06 3.61
CA ALA A 141 -33.95 -15.83 3.07
C ALA A 141 -35.26 -15.54 3.81
N ALA A 142 -35.25 -15.57 5.14
CA ALA A 142 -36.40 -15.25 5.98
C ALA A 142 -36.90 -13.82 5.73
N MET A 143 -35.98 -12.86 5.55
CA MET A 143 -36.32 -11.46 5.29
C MET A 143 -36.95 -11.27 3.92
N ILE A 144 -36.43 -11.90 2.87
CA ILE A 144 -37.03 -11.86 1.53
C ILE A 144 -38.45 -12.45 1.57
N THR A 145 -38.65 -13.58 2.25
CA THR A 145 -39.99 -14.17 2.39
C THR A 145 -40.92 -13.33 3.27
N GLY A 146 -40.39 -12.66 4.30
CA GLY A 146 -41.16 -11.76 5.17
C GLY A 146 -41.62 -10.49 4.43
N ILE A 147 -40.78 -9.92 3.56
CA ILE A 147 -41.17 -8.83 2.66
C ILE A 147 -42.29 -9.28 1.69
N ALA A 148 -42.23 -10.53 1.22
CA ALA A 148 -43.30 -11.08 0.37
C ALA A 148 -44.64 -11.15 1.11
N VAL A 149 -44.66 -11.62 2.36
CA VAL A 149 -45.88 -11.64 3.21
C VAL A 149 -46.42 -10.23 3.48
N LEU A 150 -45.53 -9.27 3.76
CA LEU A 150 -45.94 -7.88 4.04
C LEU A 150 -46.74 -7.27 2.87
N ASN A 151 -46.27 -7.52 1.63
CA ASN A 151 -46.89 -7.00 0.42
C ASN A 151 -48.05 -7.87 -0.10
N HIS A 152 -48.00 -9.18 0.14
CA HIS A 152 -49.01 -10.15 -0.26
C HIS A 152 -49.50 -10.94 0.96
N PRO A 153 -50.54 -10.45 1.67
CA PRO A 153 -51.03 -11.07 2.91
C PRO A 153 -51.52 -12.52 2.74
N ASP A 154 -51.94 -12.89 1.52
CA ASP A 154 -52.43 -14.24 1.21
C ASP A 154 -51.28 -15.27 1.02
N TYR A 155 -50.03 -14.81 0.98
CA TYR A 155 -48.87 -15.69 0.81
C TYR A 155 -48.49 -16.34 2.14
N VAL A 156 -48.52 -17.67 2.18
CA VAL A 156 -48.09 -18.47 3.34
C VAL A 156 -46.66 -18.93 3.15
N ILE A 157 -45.79 -18.65 4.14
CA ILE A 157 -44.39 -19.07 4.09
C ILE A 157 -44.30 -20.57 4.42
N GLU A 158 -43.97 -21.38 3.42
CA GLU A 158 -43.60 -22.77 3.61
C GLU A 158 -42.08 -22.92 3.80
N ARG A 159 -41.65 -23.96 4.53
CA ARG A 159 -40.24 -24.17 4.87
C ARG A 159 -39.34 -24.31 3.64
N TRP A 160 -39.85 -24.90 2.56
CA TRP A 160 -39.10 -25.08 1.33
C TRP A 160 -38.91 -23.77 0.56
N HIS A 161 -39.80 -22.77 0.71
CA HIS A 161 -39.61 -21.43 0.15
C HIS A 161 -38.32 -20.80 0.71
N ILE A 162 -38.19 -20.78 2.04
CA ILE A 162 -37.00 -20.24 2.71
C ILE A 162 -35.76 -21.01 2.29
N TRP A 163 -35.82 -22.35 2.25
CA TRP A 163 -34.68 -23.17 1.86
C TRP A 163 -34.19 -22.91 0.43
N LEU A 164 -35.09 -22.74 -0.55
CA LEU A 164 -34.69 -22.42 -1.92
C LEU A 164 -33.99 -21.05 -2.01
N VAL A 165 -34.51 -20.04 -1.33
CA VAL A 165 -33.89 -18.71 -1.28
C VAL A 165 -32.55 -18.77 -0.55
N PHE A 166 -32.45 -19.52 0.54
CA PHE A 166 -31.22 -19.78 1.28
C PHE A 166 -30.12 -20.37 0.38
N VAL A 167 -30.45 -21.41 -0.39
CA VAL A 167 -29.51 -22.02 -1.35
C VAL A 167 -29.10 -21.02 -2.44
N ALA A 168 -30.07 -20.29 -3.00
CA ALA A 168 -29.81 -19.30 -4.03
C ALA A 168 -28.86 -18.19 -3.54
N VAL A 169 -29.13 -17.61 -2.37
CA VAL A 169 -28.29 -16.56 -1.76
C VAL A 169 -26.89 -17.09 -1.44
N THR A 170 -26.79 -18.31 -0.90
CA THR A 170 -25.50 -18.96 -0.62
C THR A 170 -24.64 -19.08 -1.88
N TRP A 171 -25.21 -19.59 -2.98
CA TRP A 171 -24.47 -19.75 -4.23
C TRP A 171 -24.21 -18.43 -4.94
N CYS A 172 -25.06 -17.42 -4.80
CA CYS A 172 -24.77 -16.05 -5.24
C CYS A 172 -23.54 -15.47 -4.50
N ALA A 173 -23.44 -15.68 -3.19
CA ALA A 173 -22.29 -15.22 -2.40
C ALA A 173 -20.99 -15.96 -2.78
N VAL A 174 -21.08 -17.26 -3.06
CA VAL A 174 -19.97 -18.07 -3.60
C VAL A 174 -19.57 -17.59 -5.00
N ALA A 175 -20.53 -17.39 -5.90
CA ALA A 175 -20.29 -16.92 -7.26
C ALA A 175 -19.63 -15.53 -7.28
N MET A 176 -20.08 -14.60 -6.44
CA MET A 176 -19.44 -13.29 -6.29
C MET A 176 -17.97 -13.42 -5.89
N ASN A 177 -17.67 -14.31 -4.93
CA ASN A 177 -16.30 -14.57 -4.49
C ASN A 177 -15.41 -15.18 -5.57
N VAL A 178 -15.97 -16.03 -6.43
CA VAL A 178 -15.23 -16.75 -7.48
C VAL A 178 -15.03 -15.89 -8.72
N PHE A 179 -16.09 -15.26 -9.23
CA PHE A 179 -16.04 -14.53 -10.50
C PHE A 179 -15.62 -13.07 -10.33
N ALA A 180 -15.92 -12.46 -9.18
CA ALA A 180 -15.61 -11.07 -8.89
C ALA A 180 -14.42 -10.92 -7.91
N THR A 181 -13.52 -11.91 -7.82
CA THR A 181 -12.42 -11.88 -6.83
C THR A 181 -11.52 -10.64 -6.92
N LYS A 182 -11.31 -10.09 -8.13
CA LYS A 182 -10.54 -8.84 -8.34
C LYS A 182 -11.31 -7.60 -7.86
N TRP A 183 -12.64 -7.66 -7.86
CA TRP A 183 -13.54 -6.58 -7.47
C TRP A 183 -13.91 -6.63 -5.99
N LEU A 184 -13.61 -7.72 -5.27
CA LEU A 184 -13.88 -7.86 -3.84
C LEU A 184 -13.40 -6.66 -3.00
N PRO A 185 -12.18 -6.09 -3.20
CA PRO A 185 -11.77 -4.90 -2.45
C PRO A 185 -12.66 -3.68 -2.69
N MET A 186 -13.16 -3.50 -3.92
CA MET A 186 -14.08 -2.43 -4.29
C MET A 186 -15.49 -2.69 -3.73
N TRP A 187 -15.97 -3.94 -3.84
CA TRP A 187 -17.24 -4.40 -3.27
C TRP A 187 -17.30 -4.18 -1.76
N ASN A 188 -16.23 -4.52 -1.03
CA ASN A 188 -16.18 -4.34 0.42
C ASN A 188 -16.26 -2.87 0.80
N LYS A 189 -15.54 -1.98 0.09
CA LYS A 189 -15.66 -0.52 0.30
C LYS A 189 -17.07 -0.03 -0.01
N PHE A 190 -17.66 -0.49 -1.12
CA PHE A 190 -19.04 -0.18 -1.46
C PHE A 190 -20.01 -0.58 -0.34
N ILE A 191 -19.92 -1.81 0.16
CA ILE A 191 -20.78 -2.29 1.25
C ILE A 191 -20.58 -1.47 2.53
N LEU A 192 -19.36 -1.06 2.86
CA LEU A 192 -19.13 -0.17 4.01
C LEU A 192 -19.89 1.16 3.86
N TYR A 193 -19.71 1.85 2.73
CA TYR A 193 -20.39 3.14 2.50
C TYR A 193 -21.91 2.97 2.38
N PHE A 194 -22.35 1.96 1.64
CA PHE A 194 -23.77 1.62 1.48
C PHE A 194 -24.42 1.30 2.83
N SER A 195 -23.77 0.50 3.68
CA SER A 195 -24.26 0.18 5.02
C SER A 195 -24.36 1.41 5.91
N ALA A 196 -23.37 2.30 5.87
CA ALA A 196 -23.42 3.56 6.62
C ALA A 196 -24.60 4.44 6.15
N THR A 197 -24.77 4.59 4.83
CA THR A 197 -25.91 5.33 4.26
C THR A 197 -27.25 4.68 4.58
N ALA A 198 -27.37 3.36 4.42
CA ALA A 198 -28.60 2.61 4.70
C ALA A 198 -29.00 2.72 6.17
N LEU A 199 -28.04 2.64 7.09
CA LEU A 199 -28.27 2.85 8.52
C LEU A 199 -28.77 4.28 8.79
N SER A 200 -28.09 5.31 8.28
CA SER A 200 -28.50 6.70 8.50
C SER A 200 -29.89 6.99 7.94
N VAL A 201 -30.16 6.55 6.71
CA VAL A 201 -31.48 6.69 6.07
C VAL A 201 -32.54 5.96 6.89
N THR A 202 -32.24 4.75 7.36
CA THR A 202 -33.15 3.98 8.20
C THR A 202 -33.49 4.71 9.49
N MET A 203 -32.48 5.14 10.27
CA MET A 203 -32.73 5.83 11.54
C MET A 203 -33.52 7.12 11.34
N ILE A 204 -33.15 7.93 10.35
CA ILE A 204 -33.87 9.18 10.05
C ILE A 204 -35.32 8.88 9.66
N THR A 205 -35.55 7.88 8.79
CA THR A 205 -36.89 7.55 8.30
C THR A 205 -37.78 7.04 9.42
N ILE A 206 -37.33 6.06 10.21
CA ILE A 206 -38.17 5.49 11.29
C ILE A 206 -38.48 6.52 12.37
N LEU A 207 -37.51 7.39 12.72
CA LEU A 207 -37.73 8.43 13.72
C LEU A 207 -38.62 9.56 13.19
N ALA A 208 -38.43 9.98 11.93
CA ALA A 208 -39.24 11.03 11.32
C ALA A 208 -40.69 10.60 11.11
N CYS A 209 -40.92 9.35 10.70
CA CYS A 209 -42.27 8.82 10.51
C CYS A 209 -42.99 8.52 11.83
N ALA A 210 -42.26 8.12 12.88
CA ALA A 210 -42.85 7.89 14.20
C ALA A 210 -43.18 9.19 14.96
N ALA A 211 -42.60 10.34 14.58
CA ALA A 211 -42.84 11.61 15.27
C ALA A 211 -44.33 12.03 15.23
N PRO A 212 -44.92 12.52 16.34
CA PRO A 212 -44.33 12.75 17.67
C PRO A 212 -44.50 11.56 18.66
N ASN A 213 -44.97 10.41 18.18
CA ASN A 213 -45.39 9.27 19.00
C ASN A 213 -44.20 8.38 19.38
N PHE A 214 -43.36 8.85 20.31
CA PHE A 214 -42.23 8.07 20.82
C PHE A 214 -42.54 7.41 22.16
N GLN A 215 -41.90 6.26 22.41
CA GLN A 215 -41.87 5.65 23.74
C GLN A 215 -41.21 6.56 24.77
N SER A 216 -41.60 6.39 26.04
CA SER A 216 -40.99 7.17 27.12
C SER A 216 -39.50 6.82 27.30
N ALA A 217 -38.66 7.80 27.65
CA ALA A 217 -37.26 7.56 27.96
C ALA A 217 -37.07 6.55 29.12
N LYS A 218 -38.05 6.47 30.04
CA LYS A 218 -38.07 5.47 31.11
C LYS A 218 -38.20 4.06 30.56
N PHE A 219 -39.07 3.84 29.58
CA PHE A 219 -39.17 2.55 28.89
C PHE A 219 -37.84 2.21 28.21
N VAL A 220 -37.30 3.16 27.44
CA VAL A 220 -36.11 2.90 26.63
C VAL A 220 -34.88 2.56 27.47
N PHE A 221 -34.62 3.31 28.55
CA PHE A 221 -33.37 3.21 29.32
C PHE A 221 -33.49 2.50 30.68
N SER A 222 -34.69 2.22 31.16
CA SER A 222 -34.90 1.63 32.49
C SER A 222 -35.85 0.43 32.53
N ASP A 223 -36.58 0.11 31.47
CA ASP A 223 -37.45 -1.06 31.48
C ASP A 223 -36.65 -2.36 31.36
N THR A 224 -36.85 -3.24 32.34
CA THR A 224 -36.19 -4.53 32.48
C THR A 224 -37.21 -5.66 32.59
N THR A 225 -38.40 -5.44 32.03
CA THR A 225 -39.48 -6.42 32.03
C THR A 225 -39.01 -7.73 31.41
N ASN A 226 -39.14 -8.80 32.17
CA ASN A 226 -38.72 -10.13 31.77
C ASN A 226 -39.91 -10.91 31.19
N SER A 227 -39.85 -11.19 29.89
CA SER A 227 -40.89 -11.95 29.16
C SER A 227 -40.47 -13.38 28.83
N THR A 228 -39.36 -13.86 29.41
CA THR A 228 -38.84 -15.22 29.18
C THR A 228 -39.59 -16.31 29.94
N GLY A 229 -40.33 -15.94 31.00
CA GLY A 229 -40.96 -16.87 31.92
C GLY A 229 -40.03 -17.45 32.99
N TRP A 230 -38.73 -17.17 32.94
CA TRP A 230 -37.81 -17.50 34.03
C TRP A 230 -38.04 -16.59 35.25
N PRO A 231 -38.00 -17.10 36.49
CA PRO A 231 -38.27 -16.31 37.68
C PRO A 231 -37.15 -15.33 38.06
N ASN A 232 -36.01 -15.33 37.35
CA ASN A 232 -34.83 -14.53 37.66
C ASN A 232 -34.50 -13.57 36.52
N ASP A 233 -34.70 -12.27 36.75
CA ASP A 233 -34.45 -11.21 35.77
C ASP A 233 -32.96 -11.08 35.42
N GLY A 234 -32.05 -11.45 36.34
CA GLY A 234 -30.63 -11.48 36.05
C GLY A 234 -30.26 -12.54 35.01
N LEU A 235 -30.95 -13.69 34.99
CA LEU A 235 -30.75 -14.73 33.98
C LEU A 235 -31.28 -14.27 32.61
N ALA A 236 -32.43 -13.59 32.60
CA ALA A 236 -33.03 -13.01 31.40
C ALA A 236 -32.10 -11.94 30.78
N PHE A 237 -31.49 -11.09 31.62
CA PHE A 237 -30.46 -10.14 31.19
C PHE A 237 -29.22 -10.82 30.58
N LEU A 238 -28.77 -11.96 31.14
CA LEU A 238 -27.66 -12.73 30.56
C LEU A 238 -27.99 -13.29 29.17
N PHE A 239 -29.23 -13.72 28.94
CA PHE A 239 -29.69 -14.12 27.60
C PHE A 239 -29.59 -12.95 26.61
N GLY A 240 -29.99 -11.74 27.04
CA GLY A 240 -29.82 -10.54 26.22
C GLY A 240 -28.36 -10.26 25.83
N ILE A 241 -27.38 -10.50 26.73
CA ILE A 241 -25.94 -10.35 26.40
C ILE A 241 -25.52 -11.35 25.33
N VAL A 242 -25.92 -12.61 25.52
CA VAL A 242 -25.68 -13.71 24.58
C VAL A 242 -26.24 -13.32 23.21
N ASN A 243 -27.50 -12.90 23.14
CA ASN A 243 -28.11 -12.46 21.89
C ASN A 243 -27.37 -11.26 21.25
N ALA A 244 -26.92 -10.28 22.05
CA ALA A 244 -26.17 -9.14 21.54
C ALA A 244 -24.77 -9.49 21.01
N LEU A 245 -24.13 -10.56 21.52
CA LEU A 245 -22.84 -11.05 21.01
C LEU A 245 -22.92 -11.55 19.57
N TYR A 246 -24.12 -11.92 19.09
CA TYR A 246 -24.32 -12.31 17.69
C TYR A 246 -23.87 -11.22 16.71
N GLY A 247 -24.14 -9.95 17.02
CA GLY A 247 -23.73 -8.81 16.20
C GLY A 247 -22.21 -8.56 16.18
N PHE A 248 -21.45 -9.28 16.99
CA PHE A 248 -20.00 -9.13 17.14
C PHE A 248 -19.23 -10.39 16.73
N LEU A 249 -19.84 -11.30 15.97
CA LEU A 249 -19.17 -12.49 15.46
C LEU A 249 -18.25 -12.20 14.28
N GLY A 250 -17.24 -13.05 14.08
CA GLY A 250 -16.30 -12.95 12.95
C GLY A 250 -15.21 -11.88 13.08
N VAL A 251 -14.86 -11.46 14.30
CA VAL A 251 -13.81 -10.44 14.59
C VAL A 251 -12.43 -10.81 14.02
N ASP A 252 -12.19 -12.10 13.83
CA ASP A 252 -10.98 -12.69 13.29
C ASP A 252 -10.91 -12.75 11.75
N CYS A 253 -11.96 -12.37 11.01
CA CYS A 253 -11.99 -12.48 9.56
C CYS A 253 -10.77 -11.89 8.85
N GLY A 254 -10.32 -10.71 9.28
CA GLY A 254 -9.15 -10.04 8.74
C GLY A 254 -7.86 -10.83 8.94
N ALA A 255 -7.77 -11.65 10.00
CA ALA A 255 -6.61 -12.50 10.25
C ALA A 255 -6.47 -13.60 9.19
N HIS A 256 -7.57 -14.11 8.64
CA HIS A 256 -7.53 -15.10 7.56
C HIS A 256 -7.05 -14.54 6.21
N LEU A 257 -6.94 -13.22 6.08
CA LEU A 257 -6.46 -12.53 4.88
C LEU A 257 -5.13 -11.80 5.11
N CYS A 258 -4.40 -12.12 6.17
CA CYS A 258 -3.13 -11.46 6.48
C CYS A 258 -2.04 -11.67 5.41
N GLU A 259 -2.09 -12.74 4.63
CA GLU A 259 -1.17 -12.96 3.49
C GLU A 259 -1.52 -12.06 2.28
N GLU A 260 -2.72 -11.47 2.25
CA GLU A 260 -3.23 -10.63 1.15
C GLU A 260 -3.18 -9.11 1.46
N ILE A 261 -2.58 -8.70 2.58
CA ILE A 261 -2.40 -7.29 3.01
C ILE A 261 -0.91 -6.96 3.23
N PRO A 262 -0.41 -5.76 2.88
CA PRO A 262 0.96 -5.36 3.21
C PRO A 262 1.14 -5.08 4.70
N ASN A 263 2.34 -5.33 5.24
CA ASN A 263 2.69 -5.13 6.65
C ASN A 263 1.65 -5.75 7.61
N PRO A 264 1.49 -7.09 7.60
CA PRO A 264 0.44 -7.74 8.35
C PRO A 264 0.67 -7.73 9.87
N THR A 265 1.93 -7.64 10.34
CA THR A 265 2.30 -7.54 11.76
C THR A 265 1.65 -6.33 12.46
N VAL A 266 1.47 -5.22 11.73
CA VAL A 266 0.85 -3.98 12.23
C VAL A 266 -0.60 -3.84 11.77
N ASN A 267 -0.92 -4.21 10.52
CA ASN A 267 -2.22 -3.92 9.95
C ASN A 267 -3.32 -4.91 10.35
N VAL A 268 -3.00 -6.19 10.55
CA VAL A 268 -3.99 -7.20 10.98
C VAL A 268 -4.58 -6.87 12.37
N PRO A 269 -3.78 -6.49 13.38
CA PRO A 269 -4.32 -6.03 14.67
C PRO A 269 -5.36 -4.91 14.55
N LYS A 270 -5.12 -3.94 13.66
CA LYS A 270 -6.05 -2.82 13.40
C LYS A 270 -7.36 -3.32 12.78
N VAL A 271 -7.26 -4.25 11.84
CA VAL A 271 -8.40 -4.85 11.13
C VAL A 271 -9.26 -5.70 12.08
N ILE A 272 -8.69 -6.27 13.14
CA ILE A 272 -9.44 -6.99 14.19
C ILE A 272 -10.20 -5.99 15.09
N MET A 273 -9.54 -4.90 15.52
CA MET A 273 -10.10 -4.00 16.55
C MET A 273 -11.04 -2.92 16.02
N TYR A 274 -10.74 -2.29 14.88
CA TYR A 274 -11.55 -1.19 14.36
C TYR A 274 -13.00 -1.57 14.03
N PRO A 275 -13.28 -2.75 13.42
CA PRO A 275 -14.66 -3.16 13.16
C PRO A 275 -15.50 -3.33 14.43
N VAL A 276 -14.91 -3.74 15.55
CA VAL A 276 -15.63 -3.85 16.84
C VAL A 276 -16.08 -2.46 17.30
N ALA A 277 -15.19 -1.47 17.25
CA ALA A 277 -15.51 -0.09 17.60
C ALA A 277 -16.56 0.52 16.65
N MET A 278 -16.39 0.34 15.33
CA MET A 278 -17.36 0.78 14.33
C MET A 278 -18.73 0.09 14.50
N GLY A 279 -18.72 -1.20 14.83
CA GLY A 279 -19.91 -2.00 15.11
C GLY A 279 -20.69 -1.45 16.29
N PHE A 280 -20.02 -1.12 17.40
CA PHE A 280 -20.67 -0.52 18.56
C PHE A 280 -21.22 0.88 18.25
N ILE A 281 -20.43 1.75 17.60
CA ILE A 281 -20.84 3.12 17.24
C ILE A 281 -22.05 3.11 16.30
N THR A 282 -22.20 2.08 15.46
CA THR A 282 -23.35 1.96 14.55
C THR A 282 -24.55 1.28 15.19
N ALA A 283 -24.37 0.21 15.96
CA ALA A 283 -25.46 -0.56 16.55
C ALA A 283 -26.11 0.13 17.76
N PHE A 284 -25.34 0.85 18.58
CA PHE A 284 -25.85 1.51 19.78
C PHE A 284 -26.93 2.59 19.49
N PRO A 285 -26.71 3.59 18.61
CA PRO A 285 -27.75 4.55 18.26
C PRO A 285 -28.92 3.92 17.50
N TYR A 286 -28.64 2.87 16.70
CA TYR A 286 -29.67 2.11 16.01
C TYR A 286 -30.61 1.39 16.99
N ALA A 287 -30.06 0.75 18.02
CA ALA A 287 -30.83 0.10 19.07
C ALA A 287 -31.76 1.08 19.79
N ILE A 288 -31.22 2.25 20.18
CA ILE A 288 -32.01 3.33 20.79
C ILE A 288 -33.14 3.78 19.86
N SER A 289 -32.85 3.95 18.57
CA SER A 289 -33.84 4.39 17.59
C SER A 289 -34.98 3.38 17.45
N LEU A 290 -34.67 2.07 17.37
CA LEU A 290 -35.70 1.01 17.33
C LEU A 290 -36.55 0.99 18.60
N SER A 291 -35.94 1.13 19.78
CA SER A 291 -36.65 1.17 21.06
C SER A 291 -37.66 2.31 21.16
N PHE A 292 -37.35 3.49 20.59
CA PHE A 292 -38.24 4.65 20.67
C PHE A 292 -39.47 4.55 19.76
N VAL A 293 -39.40 3.79 18.67
CA VAL A 293 -40.46 3.73 17.64
C VAL A 293 -41.43 2.56 17.81
N ILE A 294 -41.19 1.64 18.74
CA ILE A 294 -42.14 0.54 19.02
C ILE A 294 -43.42 1.11 19.62
N THR A 295 -44.56 0.77 19.03
CA THR A 295 -45.89 1.20 19.52
C THR A 295 -46.64 0.07 20.20
N ASP A 296 -46.61 -1.12 19.60
CA ASP A 296 -47.30 -2.32 20.09
C ASP A 296 -46.31 -3.49 20.09
N PHE A 297 -45.97 -3.98 21.28
CA PHE A 297 -44.99 -5.05 21.46
C PHE A 297 -45.56 -6.43 21.09
N ASP A 298 -46.82 -6.70 21.43
CA ASP A 298 -47.45 -8.00 21.22
C ASP A 298 -47.56 -8.33 19.71
N THR A 299 -47.87 -7.32 18.90
CA THR A 299 -47.88 -7.44 17.43
C THR A 299 -46.49 -7.67 16.85
N VAL A 300 -45.45 -7.05 17.41
CA VAL A 300 -44.04 -7.24 16.97
C VAL A 300 -43.58 -8.68 17.18
N ILE A 301 -43.91 -9.29 18.32
CA ILE A 301 -43.49 -10.67 18.63
C ILE A 301 -44.35 -11.74 17.93
N SER A 302 -45.60 -11.40 17.57
CA SER A 302 -46.54 -12.32 16.91
C SER A 302 -46.74 -12.06 15.42
N THR A 303 -45.85 -11.27 14.80
CA THR A 303 -45.99 -10.82 13.41
C THR A 303 -46.07 -12.00 12.42
N PRO A 304 -47.01 -11.97 11.46
CA PRO A 304 -47.13 -13.02 10.43
C PRO A 304 -45.92 -13.04 9.49
N THR A 305 -45.11 -11.99 9.46
CA THR A 305 -43.88 -11.92 8.66
C THR A 305 -42.79 -12.87 9.17
N GLY A 306 -42.91 -13.35 10.42
CA GLY A 306 -41.91 -14.20 11.08
C GLY A 306 -40.62 -13.46 11.50
N LEU A 307 -40.51 -12.15 11.21
CA LEU A 307 -39.36 -11.32 11.54
C LEU A 307 -39.82 -10.03 12.25
N PRO A 308 -39.66 -9.95 13.58
CA PRO A 308 -40.08 -8.79 14.39
C PRO A 308 -39.56 -7.44 13.86
N LEU A 309 -38.37 -7.43 13.25
CA LEU A 309 -37.79 -6.22 12.67
C LEU A 309 -38.66 -5.59 11.58
N ILE A 310 -39.28 -6.40 10.71
CA ILE A 310 -40.12 -5.92 9.62
C ILE A 310 -41.35 -5.21 10.20
N GLU A 311 -41.93 -5.78 11.26
CA GLU A 311 -43.09 -5.19 11.96
C GLU A 311 -42.74 -3.84 12.61
N VAL A 312 -41.59 -3.74 13.29
CA VAL A 312 -41.15 -2.47 13.90
C VAL A 312 -41.01 -1.37 12.84
N TYR A 313 -40.45 -1.69 11.68
CA TYR A 313 -40.32 -0.73 10.58
C TYR A 313 -41.68 -0.36 10.00
N TYR A 314 -42.62 -1.32 9.95
CA TYR A 314 -43.98 -1.06 9.50
C TYR A 314 -44.75 -0.17 10.49
N GLN A 315 -44.64 -0.43 11.79
CA GLN A 315 -45.21 0.44 12.83
C GLN A 315 -44.66 1.87 12.76
N ALA A 316 -43.36 2.02 12.53
CA ALA A 316 -42.73 3.34 12.46
C ALA A 316 -43.11 4.10 11.18
N THR A 317 -43.17 3.42 10.03
CA THR A 317 -43.38 4.09 8.72
C THR A 317 -44.84 4.19 8.30
N GLY A 318 -45.71 3.30 8.79
CA GLY A 318 -47.10 3.17 8.34
C GLY A 318 -47.25 2.78 6.86
N SER A 319 -46.17 2.44 6.16
CA SER A 319 -46.15 2.24 4.70
C SER A 319 -45.41 0.97 4.31
N LYS A 320 -46.14 0.01 3.72
CA LYS A 320 -45.58 -1.27 3.25
C LYS A 320 -44.43 -1.09 2.26
N ALA A 321 -44.57 -0.13 1.33
CA ALA A 321 -43.54 0.17 0.34
C ALA A 321 -42.27 0.75 1.00
N GLY A 322 -42.44 1.69 1.94
CA GLY A 322 -41.33 2.27 2.70
C GLY A 322 -40.57 1.22 3.51
N THR A 323 -41.28 0.38 4.26
CA THR A 323 -40.71 -0.76 4.99
C THR A 323 -39.94 -1.70 4.05
N SER A 324 -40.53 -2.05 2.91
CA SER A 324 -39.92 -2.99 1.96
C SER A 324 -38.60 -2.45 1.39
N VAL A 325 -38.54 -1.16 1.02
CA VAL A 325 -37.31 -0.54 0.50
C VAL A 325 -36.20 -0.55 1.55
N LEU A 326 -36.52 -0.19 2.80
CA LEU A 326 -35.54 -0.22 3.90
C LEU A 326 -35.06 -1.65 4.17
N MET A 327 -35.95 -2.64 4.12
CA MET A 327 -35.59 -4.04 4.32
C MET A 327 -34.79 -4.64 3.17
N VAL A 328 -34.99 -4.19 1.93
CA VAL A 328 -34.11 -4.54 0.80
C VAL A 328 -32.72 -3.97 1.00
N ALA A 329 -32.58 -2.71 1.46
CA ALA A 329 -31.27 -2.13 1.77
C ALA A 329 -30.56 -2.91 2.88
N PHE A 330 -31.29 -3.32 3.91
CA PHE A 330 -30.78 -4.18 4.99
C PHE A 330 -30.35 -5.56 4.47
N ALA A 331 -31.13 -6.17 3.56
CA ALA A 331 -30.78 -7.43 2.90
C ALA A 331 -29.50 -7.34 2.06
N ILE A 332 -29.27 -6.23 1.36
CA ILE A 332 -28.03 -5.99 0.61
C ILE A 332 -26.82 -5.90 1.56
N CYS A 333 -26.98 -5.25 2.72
CA CYS A 333 -25.91 -5.19 3.73
C CYS A 333 -25.56 -6.59 4.27
N PHE A 334 -26.59 -7.39 4.60
CA PHE A 334 -26.38 -8.78 5.01
C PHE A 334 -25.82 -9.67 3.90
N PHE A 335 -26.16 -9.42 2.63
CA PHE A 335 -25.50 -10.11 1.52
C PHE A 335 -24.01 -9.78 1.45
N GLY A 336 -23.63 -8.53 1.75
CA GLY A 336 -22.24 -8.14 1.99
C GLY A 336 -21.56 -8.99 3.07
N CYS A 337 -22.23 -9.20 4.21
CA CYS A 337 -21.77 -10.11 5.27
C CYS A 337 -21.57 -11.56 4.76
N ALA A 338 -22.54 -12.11 4.01
CA ALA A 338 -22.42 -13.45 3.42
C ALA A 338 -21.21 -13.56 2.48
N THR A 339 -20.96 -12.53 1.65
CA THR A 339 -19.79 -12.51 0.76
C THR A 339 -18.46 -12.43 1.51
N ALA A 340 -18.40 -11.65 2.60
CA ALA A 340 -17.22 -11.55 3.46
C ALA A 340 -16.96 -12.85 4.24
N ASN A 341 -18.02 -13.55 4.66
CA ASN A 341 -17.93 -14.84 5.34
C ASN A 341 -17.35 -15.89 4.40
N VAL A 342 -17.91 -16.03 3.19
CA VAL A 342 -17.38 -16.92 2.13
C VAL A 342 -15.91 -16.63 1.84
N THR A 343 -15.52 -15.35 1.82
CA THR A 343 -14.11 -14.95 1.62
C THR A 343 -13.24 -15.54 2.73
N SER A 344 -13.56 -15.24 3.99
CA SER A 344 -12.75 -15.61 5.16
C SER A 344 -12.70 -17.13 5.39
N ALA A 345 -13.86 -17.78 5.37
CA ALA A 345 -14.00 -19.21 5.59
C ALA A 345 -13.26 -20.05 4.54
N SER A 346 -13.27 -19.62 3.26
CA SER A 346 -12.50 -20.29 2.21
C SER A 346 -10.98 -20.19 2.43
N ARG A 347 -10.46 -19.06 2.95
CA ARG A 347 -9.04 -18.88 3.27
C ARG A 347 -8.63 -19.68 4.48
N GLN A 348 -9.46 -19.71 5.50
CA GLN A 348 -9.22 -20.52 6.69
C GLN A 348 -9.13 -22.01 6.36
N MET A 349 -10.10 -22.53 5.59
CA MET A 349 -10.08 -23.94 5.21
C MET A 349 -8.88 -24.26 4.32
N TRP A 350 -8.56 -23.35 3.40
CA TRP A 350 -7.39 -23.46 2.53
C TRP A 350 -6.09 -23.50 3.36
N SER A 351 -5.91 -22.60 4.31
CA SER A 351 -4.68 -22.48 5.11
C SER A 351 -4.44 -23.72 5.96
N ALA A 352 -5.45 -24.21 6.68
CA ALA A 352 -5.36 -25.46 7.44
C ALA A 352 -5.13 -26.69 6.53
N SER A 353 -5.62 -26.65 5.29
CA SER A 353 -5.39 -27.74 4.32
C SER A 353 -3.98 -27.76 3.74
N ARG A 354 -3.20 -26.68 3.84
CA ARG A 354 -1.78 -26.67 3.43
C ARG A 354 -0.97 -27.69 4.22
N ASP A 355 -1.32 -27.86 5.50
CA ASP A 355 -0.63 -28.73 6.45
C ASP A 355 -1.30 -30.10 6.64
N ASN A 356 -2.25 -30.45 5.75
CA ASN A 356 -3.02 -31.69 5.78
C ASN A 356 -3.88 -31.88 7.05
N CYS A 357 -4.41 -30.78 7.60
CA CYS A 357 -5.30 -30.84 8.77
C CYS A 357 -6.63 -31.57 8.47
N PHE A 358 -7.12 -31.53 7.22
CA PHE A 358 -8.41 -32.09 6.83
C PHE A 358 -8.28 -33.31 5.92
N PRO A 359 -9.30 -34.20 5.88
CA PRO A 359 -9.35 -35.23 4.84
C PRO A 359 -9.44 -34.56 3.46
N LEU A 360 -8.85 -35.19 2.45
CA LEU A 360 -8.82 -34.67 1.08
C LEU A 360 -8.16 -33.28 0.94
N SER A 361 -7.29 -32.89 1.89
CA SER A 361 -6.55 -31.62 1.85
C SER A 361 -5.82 -31.34 0.53
N ARG A 362 -5.49 -32.38 -0.26
CA ARG A 362 -4.94 -32.24 -1.62
C ARG A 362 -5.82 -31.42 -2.56
N TYR A 363 -7.14 -31.46 -2.40
CA TYR A 363 -8.09 -30.70 -3.21
C TYR A 363 -8.33 -29.30 -2.61
N TRP A 364 -8.48 -29.21 -1.29
CA TRP A 364 -8.84 -27.97 -0.59
C TRP A 364 -7.70 -26.95 -0.55
N LYS A 365 -6.44 -27.40 -0.61
CA LYS A 365 -5.26 -26.52 -0.62
C LYS A 365 -4.97 -25.85 -1.98
N GLN A 366 -5.68 -26.23 -3.05
CA GLN A 366 -5.40 -25.73 -4.39
C GLN A 366 -5.94 -24.30 -4.57
N VAL A 367 -5.09 -23.42 -5.10
CA VAL A 367 -5.47 -22.06 -5.52
C VAL A 367 -5.67 -22.06 -7.03
N HIS A 368 -6.82 -21.57 -7.49
CA HIS A 368 -7.12 -21.58 -8.93
C HIS A 368 -6.24 -20.56 -9.68
N PRO A 369 -5.54 -20.94 -10.77
CA PRO A 369 -4.56 -20.06 -11.41
C PRO A 369 -5.17 -18.79 -12.03
N ARG A 370 -6.37 -18.88 -12.62
CA ARG A 370 -7.05 -17.74 -13.27
C ARG A 370 -7.62 -16.71 -12.27
N TRP A 371 -8.17 -17.21 -11.16
CA TRP A 371 -8.93 -16.38 -10.21
C TRP A 371 -8.08 -16.01 -8.98
N GLN A 372 -7.02 -16.78 -8.75
CA GLN A 372 -6.07 -16.69 -7.64
C GLN A 372 -6.78 -16.69 -6.28
N MET A 373 -7.70 -17.64 -6.09
CA MET A 373 -8.44 -17.88 -4.85
C MET A 373 -8.71 -19.39 -4.67
N PRO A 374 -8.96 -19.86 -3.43
CA PRO A 374 -9.20 -21.27 -3.13
C PRO A 374 -10.62 -21.71 -3.54
N LEU A 375 -10.80 -21.92 -4.85
CA LEU A 375 -12.09 -22.25 -5.46
C LEU A 375 -12.72 -23.51 -4.86
N ASN A 376 -11.94 -24.58 -4.71
CA ASN A 376 -12.45 -25.86 -4.19
C ASN A 376 -12.97 -25.73 -2.75
N ALA A 377 -12.27 -24.97 -1.91
CA ALA A 377 -12.72 -24.69 -0.55
C ALA A 377 -14.00 -23.84 -0.53
N ALA A 378 -14.10 -22.84 -1.42
CA ALA A 378 -15.28 -21.99 -1.54
C ALA A 378 -16.52 -22.75 -2.06
N CYS A 379 -16.36 -23.70 -2.97
CA CYS A 379 -17.46 -24.55 -3.43
C CYS A 379 -17.85 -25.59 -2.37
N LEU A 380 -16.89 -26.14 -1.63
CA LEU A 380 -17.17 -27.10 -0.57
C LEU A 380 -18.02 -26.48 0.54
N GLN A 381 -17.65 -25.29 1.04
CA GLN A 381 -18.46 -24.62 2.05
C GLN A 381 -19.89 -24.36 1.54
N GLY A 382 -20.05 -23.89 0.29
CA GLY A 382 -21.38 -23.64 -0.28
C GLY A 382 -22.22 -24.92 -0.39
N THR A 383 -21.58 -26.03 -0.74
CA THR A 383 -22.21 -27.36 -0.81
C THR A 383 -22.63 -27.85 0.58
N LEU A 384 -21.73 -27.81 1.56
CA LEU A 384 -22.01 -28.29 2.91
C LEU A 384 -23.05 -27.42 3.62
N VAL A 385 -23.01 -26.10 3.44
CA VAL A 385 -24.03 -25.18 3.96
C VAL A 385 -25.39 -25.42 3.29
N SER A 386 -25.43 -25.68 1.98
CA SER A 386 -26.67 -26.02 1.27
C SER A 386 -27.28 -27.35 1.77
N LEU A 387 -26.44 -28.37 1.94
CA LEU A 387 -26.84 -29.68 2.48
C LEU A 387 -27.33 -29.56 3.92
N TYR A 388 -26.63 -28.77 4.74
CA TYR A 388 -27.04 -28.47 6.09
C TYR A 388 -28.43 -27.81 6.13
N GLY A 389 -28.69 -26.87 5.21
CA GLY A 389 -30.00 -26.23 5.06
C GLY A 389 -31.16 -27.22 4.89
N LEU A 390 -30.93 -28.44 4.36
CA LEU A 390 -32.00 -29.44 4.22
C LEU A 390 -32.62 -29.86 5.56
N ILE A 391 -31.87 -29.74 6.66
CA ILE A 391 -32.38 -30.02 8.01
C ILE A 391 -33.55 -29.10 8.35
N PHE A 392 -33.53 -27.85 7.86
CA PHE A 392 -34.61 -26.89 8.06
C PHE A 392 -35.96 -27.40 7.54
N LEU A 393 -35.99 -28.21 6.48
CA LEU A 393 -37.22 -28.81 5.95
C LEU A 393 -37.86 -29.76 6.97
N GLY A 394 -37.04 -30.58 7.64
CA GLY A 394 -37.49 -31.53 8.65
C GLY A 394 -37.79 -30.86 10.00
N SER A 395 -36.86 -30.06 10.51
CA SER A 395 -36.97 -29.41 11.83
C SER A 395 -36.28 -28.05 11.84
N SER A 396 -37.08 -27.00 12.02
CA SER A 396 -36.59 -25.64 12.24
C SER A 396 -35.83 -25.52 13.56
N SER A 397 -36.26 -26.21 14.63
CA SER A 397 -35.56 -26.21 15.92
C SER A 397 -34.16 -26.83 15.84
N ALA A 398 -34.02 -27.95 15.12
CA ALA A 398 -32.72 -28.59 14.90
C ALA A 398 -31.79 -27.72 14.05
N PHE A 399 -32.33 -27.06 13.02
CA PHE A 399 -31.57 -26.10 12.22
C PHE A 399 -31.13 -24.91 13.08
N SER A 400 -32.03 -24.23 13.78
CA SER A 400 -31.71 -23.06 14.62
C SER A 400 -30.71 -23.39 15.72
N SER A 401 -30.80 -24.57 16.34
CA SER A 401 -29.83 -25.01 17.35
C SER A 401 -28.43 -25.19 16.77
N MET A 402 -28.33 -25.69 15.53
CA MET A 402 -27.04 -25.84 14.86
C MET A 402 -26.50 -24.50 14.36
N VAL A 403 -27.36 -23.57 13.92
CA VAL A 403 -26.95 -22.19 13.65
C VAL A 403 -26.42 -21.51 14.92
N GLY A 404 -27.12 -21.64 16.05
CA GLY A 404 -26.71 -21.08 17.33
C GLY A 404 -25.36 -21.60 17.84
N ALA A 405 -25.01 -22.85 17.50
CA ALA A 405 -23.70 -23.43 17.82
C ALA A 405 -22.53 -22.71 17.11
N CYS A 406 -22.78 -21.91 16.05
CA CYS A 406 -21.72 -21.12 15.41
C CYS A 406 -21.01 -20.19 16.40
N ILE A 407 -21.77 -19.65 17.36
CA ILE A 407 -21.30 -18.66 18.32
C ILE A 407 -20.31 -19.32 19.26
N VAL A 408 -20.75 -20.42 19.89
CA VAL A 408 -19.93 -21.26 20.76
C VAL A 408 -18.64 -21.68 20.06
N PHE A 409 -18.72 -22.15 18.82
CA PHE A 409 -17.52 -22.57 18.10
C PHE A 409 -16.58 -21.43 17.75
N MET A 410 -17.10 -20.30 17.25
CA MET A 410 -16.28 -19.15 16.93
C MET A 410 -15.60 -18.59 18.18
N THR A 411 -16.36 -18.29 19.25
CA THR A 411 -15.84 -17.74 20.51
C THR A 411 -14.85 -18.70 21.17
N THR A 412 -15.18 -20.00 21.25
CA THR A 412 -14.26 -21.03 21.76
C THR A 412 -12.97 -21.04 20.96
N SER A 413 -13.03 -20.95 19.62
CA SER A 413 -11.83 -20.98 18.78
C SER A 413 -10.88 -19.82 19.07
N TYR A 414 -11.40 -18.65 19.45
CA TYR A 414 -10.62 -17.45 19.77
C TYR A 414 -9.80 -17.61 21.05
N VAL A 415 -10.38 -18.25 22.07
CA VAL A 415 -9.76 -18.37 23.39
C VAL A 415 -8.86 -19.58 23.56
N ILE A 416 -8.91 -20.59 22.69
CA ILE A 416 -7.96 -21.73 22.72
C ILE A 416 -6.50 -21.24 22.74
N PRO A 417 -6.01 -20.46 21.75
CA PRO A 417 -4.62 -19.99 21.78
C PRO A 417 -4.36 -19.00 22.92
N GLN A 418 -5.34 -18.16 23.30
CA GLN A 418 -5.20 -17.21 24.41
C GLN A 418 -5.06 -17.90 25.77
N GLY A 419 -5.81 -18.98 26.00
CA GLY A 419 -5.77 -19.77 27.23
C GLY A 419 -4.46 -20.53 27.38
N ILE A 420 -3.98 -21.13 26.29
CA ILE A 420 -2.67 -21.80 26.26
C ILE A 420 -1.55 -20.77 26.53
N LEU A 421 -1.65 -19.59 25.92
CA LEU A 421 -0.71 -18.48 26.13
C LEU A 421 -0.75 -17.95 27.58
N ALA A 422 -1.94 -17.81 28.17
CA ALA A 422 -2.12 -17.41 29.56
C ALA A 422 -1.50 -18.43 30.53
N TRP A 423 -1.63 -19.72 30.23
CA TRP A 423 -1.07 -20.81 31.04
C TRP A 423 0.45 -20.90 30.96
N ARG A 424 1.01 -20.91 29.74
CA ARG A 424 2.45 -21.12 29.54
C ARG A 424 3.29 -19.86 29.74
N GLY A 425 2.67 -18.68 29.62
CA GLY A 425 3.31 -17.38 29.85
C GLY A 425 3.82 -16.72 28.57
N ARG A 426 3.37 -15.48 28.35
CA ARG A 426 3.66 -14.65 27.17
C ARG A 426 5.14 -14.40 26.90
N ASP A 427 5.92 -14.03 27.91
CA ASP A 427 7.32 -13.60 27.75
C ASP A 427 8.25 -14.73 27.29
N LYS A 428 7.81 -15.98 27.45
CA LYS A 428 8.57 -17.18 27.09
C LYS A 428 8.29 -17.67 25.67
N ILE A 429 7.14 -17.31 25.11
CA ILE A 429 6.58 -17.95 23.92
C ILE A 429 6.45 -16.95 22.78
N LEU A 430 6.00 -15.73 23.08
CA LEU A 430 5.76 -14.74 22.05
C LEU A 430 7.09 -14.09 21.63
N PRO A 431 7.40 -14.08 20.32
CA PRO A 431 8.50 -13.29 19.80
C PRO A 431 8.20 -11.77 19.92
N PRO A 432 9.21 -10.92 19.65
CA PRO A 432 8.98 -9.50 19.42
C PRO A 432 7.86 -9.26 18.40
N ARG A 433 7.03 -8.25 18.64
CA ARG A 433 5.80 -7.97 17.90
C ARG A 433 5.45 -6.48 18.01
N ALA A 434 4.71 -5.97 17.04
CA ALA A 434 4.32 -4.55 17.02
C ALA A 434 3.30 -4.20 18.11
N LEU A 435 2.35 -5.12 18.38
CA LEU A 435 1.37 -4.96 19.46
C LEU A 435 1.73 -5.85 20.66
N ASP A 436 2.39 -5.25 21.66
CA ASP A 436 2.74 -5.91 22.92
C ASP A 436 1.84 -5.42 24.07
N LEU A 437 0.99 -6.31 24.64
CA LEU A 437 0.12 -5.96 25.76
C LEU A 437 0.85 -5.95 27.12
N GLY A 438 2.12 -6.36 27.15
CA GLY A 438 2.97 -6.41 28.33
C GLY A 438 2.28 -7.10 29.50
N LYS A 439 2.22 -6.38 30.63
CA LYS A 439 1.63 -6.87 31.89
C LYS A 439 0.11 -7.02 31.82
N TYR A 440 -0.57 -6.30 30.92
CA TYR A 440 -2.03 -6.30 30.85
C TYR A 440 -2.58 -7.52 30.12
N GLY A 441 -1.82 -8.14 29.22
CA GLY A 441 -2.40 -9.20 28.41
C GLY A 441 -2.62 -10.53 29.15
N LEU A 442 -1.93 -10.83 30.25
CA LEU A 442 -2.28 -12.02 31.06
C LEU A 442 -3.69 -11.86 31.67
N PRO A 443 -3.99 -10.76 32.40
CA PRO A 443 -5.34 -10.47 32.85
C PRO A 443 -6.38 -10.50 31.73
N LEU A 444 -6.09 -9.91 30.56
CA LEU A 444 -7.02 -9.87 29.43
C LEU A 444 -7.29 -11.25 28.84
N ASN A 445 -6.26 -12.08 28.62
CA ASN A 445 -6.45 -13.44 28.09
C ASN A 445 -7.20 -14.33 29.08
N VAL A 446 -6.92 -14.21 30.38
CA VAL A 446 -7.67 -14.95 31.41
C VAL A 446 -9.13 -14.50 31.45
N LEU A 447 -9.38 -13.19 31.41
CA LEU A 447 -10.72 -12.63 31.38
C LEU A 447 -11.49 -13.09 30.14
N ALA A 448 -10.87 -13.10 28.96
CA ALA A 448 -11.47 -13.61 27.73
C ALA A 448 -11.84 -15.09 27.84
N CYS A 449 -10.95 -15.93 28.37
CA CYS A 449 -11.22 -17.36 28.56
C CYS A 449 -12.38 -17.61 29.53
N VAL A 450 -12.37 -16.93 30.69
CA VAL A 450 -13.45 -17.04 31.69
C VAL A 450 -14.77 -16.56 31.10
N TRP A 451 -14.74 -15.46 30.36
CA TRP A 451 -15.91 -14.91 29.69
C TRP A 451 -16.50 -15.89 28.67
N VAL A 452 -15.68 -16.43 27.76
CA VAL A 452 -16.15 -17.36 26.74
C VAL A 452 -16.74 -18.63 27.35
N VAL A 453 -16.06 -19.23 28.34
CA VAL A 453 -16.61 -20.40 29.05
C VAL A 453 -17.93 -20.08 29.73
N PHE A 454 -18.03 -18.88 30.35
CA PHE A 454 -19.27 -18.44 30.97
C PHE A 454 -20.41 -18.30 29.96
N ILE A 455 -20.20 -17.59 28.85
CA ILE A 455 -21.26 -17.39 27.84
C ILE A 455 -21.64 -18.69 27.14
N ASP A 456 -20.70 -19.62 26.92
CA ASP A 456 -20.98 -20.90 26.26
C ASP A 456 -21.92 -21.76 27.13
N ILE A 457 -21.78 -21.68 28.46
CA ILE A 457 -22.72 -22.32 29.39
C ILE A 457 -24.10 -21.68 29.29
N ILE A 458 -24.18 -20.33 29.27
CA ILE A 458 -25.45 -19.62 29.14
C ILE A 458 -26.13 -19.94 27.80
N TYR A 459 -25.36 -20.05 26.71
CA TYR A 459 -25.84 -20.46 25.38
C TYR A 459 -26.46 -21.86 25.34
N CYS A 460 -26.16 -22.72 26.31
CA CYS A 460 -26.74 -24.05 26.39
C CYS A 460 -28.09 -24.07 27.15
N ILE A 461 -28.47 -22.96 27.78
CA ILE A 461 -29.70 -22.86 28.56
C ILE A 461 -30.86 -22.43 27.62
N PRO A 462 -32.07 -23.00 27.78
CA PRO A 462 -33.25 -22.55 27.05
C PRO A 462 -33.67 -21.13 27.45
N VAL A 463 -33.93 -20.29 26.45
CA VAL A 463 -34.30 -18.88 26.64
C VAL A 463 -35.73 -18.68 27.16
N SER A 464 -36.63 -19.65 27.02
CA SER A 464 -38.02 -19.56 27.48
C SER A 464 -38.39 -20.66 28.49
N TYR A 465 -39.19 -20.31 29.49
CA TYR A 465 -39.71 -21.23 30.52
C TYR A 465 -41.25 -21.18 30.58
N PRO A 466 -41.97 -22.31 30.75
CA PRO A 466 -41.49 -23.68 30.95
C PRO A 466 -40.86 -24.30 29.69
N VAL A 467 -39.88 -25.18 29.90
CA VAL A 467 -39.16 -25.87 28.82
C VAL A 467 -39.98 -27.04 28.29
N THR A 468 -40.23 -27.05 26.99
CA THR A 468 -40.88 -28.10 26.20
C THR A 468 -39.88 -28.68 25.20
N LEU A 469 -40.22 -29.80 24.55
CA LEU A 469 -39.38 -30.37 23.49
C LEU A 469 -39.16 -29.40 22.30
N GLU A 470 -40.12 -28.51 22.05
CA GLU A 470 -40.10 -27.58 20.92
C GLU A 470 -39.23 -26.34 21.19
N ASN A 471 -39.24 -25.82 22.43
CA ASN A 471 -38.46 -24.65 22.82
C ASN A 471 -37.13 -24.98 23.53
N MET A 472 -36.83 -26.27 23.72
CA MET A 472 -35.55 -26.72 24.27
C MET A 472 -34.41 -26.24 23.37
N ASN A 473 -33.35 -25.74 23.99
CA ASN A 473 -32.15 -25.33 23.29
C ASN A 473 -31.21 -26.54 23.12
N TRP A 474 -31.07 -27.03 21.88
CA TRP A 474 -30.28 -28.22 21.55
C TRP A 474 -28.82 -27.91 21.22
N ILE A 475 -28.35 -26.67 21.42
CA ILE A 475 -26.96 -26.26 21.15
C ILE A 475 -25.97 -27.18 21.87
N SER A 476 -26.21 -27.52 23.15
CA SER A 476 -25.33 -28.40 23.93
C SER A 476 -25.12 -29.76 23.27
N VAL A 477 -26.18 -30.37 22.76
CA VAL A 477 -26.15 -31.68 22.09
C VAL A 477 -25.41 -31.58 20.75
N VAL A 478 -25.66 -30.53 19.97
CA VAL A 478 -24.98 -30.28 18.69
C VAL A 478 -23.48 -30.06 18.92
N THR A 479 -23.12 -29.22 19.88
CA THR A 479 -21.74 -28.92 20.26
C THR A 479 -21.01 -30.19 20.67
N VAL A 480 -21.58 -30.98 21.58
CA VAL A 480 -20.98 -32.26 22.00
C VAL A 480 -20.87 -33.23 20.83
N GLY A 481 -21.88 -33.33 19.96
CA GLY A 481 -21.86 -34.21 18.79
C GLY A 481 -20.75 -33.87 17.80
N LEU A 482 -20.62 -32.59 17.43
CA LEU A 482 -19.61 -32.13 16.48
C LEU A 482 -18.19 -32.14 17.07
N VAL A 483 -18.03 -31.77 18.34
CA VAL A 483 -16.72 -31.89 19.02
C VAL A 483 -16.33 -33.37 19.15
N SER A 484 -17.27 -34.25 19.47
CA SER A 484 -17.02 -35.70 19.50
C SER A 484 -16.62 -36.22 18.13
N PHE A 485 -17.25 -35.73 17.06
CA PHE A 485 -16.85 -36.06 15.69
C PHE A 485 -15.40 -35.63 15.39
N LEU A 486 -14.99 -34.41 15.78
CA LEU A 486 -13.60 -33.96 15.65
C LEU A 486 -12.65 -34.83 16.47
N LEU A 487 -12.99 -35.16 17.72
CA LEU A 487 -12.16 -36.03 18.57
C LEU A 487 -12.00 -37.44 17.97
N VAL A 488 -13.09 -38.04 17.47
CA VAL A 488 -13.04 -39.34 16.80
C VAL A 488 -12.16 -39.25 15.54
N ALA A 489 -12.34 -38.22 14.71
CA ALA A 489 -11.52 -38.00 13.53
C ALA A 489 -10.02 -37.81 13.86
N TRP A 490 -9.71 -37.17 15.00
CA TRP A 490 -8.37 -37.06 15.53
C TRP A 490 -7.76 -38.43 15.87
N PHE A 491 -8.42 -39.20 16.74
CA PHE A 491 -7.87 -40.47 17.23
C PHE A 491 -7.84 -41.58 16.18
N VAL A 492 -8.76 -41.57 15.21
CA VAL A 492 -8.85 -42.60 14.17
C VAL A 492 -7.84 -42.35 13.03
N ASN A 493 -7.65 -41.10 12.61
CA ASN A 493 -6.86 -40.81 11.41
C ASN A 493 -5.85 -39.66 11.63
N GLN A 494 -6.31 -38.49 12.07
CA GLN A 494 -5.52 -37.27 11.96
C GLN A 494 -4.31 -37.20 12.90
N ARG A 495 -4.31 -37.92 14.02
CA ARG A 495 -3.14 -38.03 14.92
C ARG A 495 -1.88 -38.54 14.19
N HIS A 496 -2.06 -39.39 13.18
CA HIS A 496 -0.96 -39.97 12.43
C HIS A 496 -0.55 -39.12 11.23
N VAL A 497 -1.49 -38.37 10.64
CA VAL A 497 -1.29 -37.59 9.42
C VAL A 497 -0.83 -36.16 9.71
N PHE A 498 -1.51 -35.47 10.63
CA PHE A 498 -1.27 -34.07 10.92
C PHE A 498 -0.08 -33.91 11.90
N LYS A 499 0.99 -33.26 11.44
CA LYS A 499 2.19 -32.95 12.23
C LYS A 499 2.34 -31.46 12.53
N GLY A 500 1.51 -30.62 11.90
CA GLY A 500 1.58 -29.16 12.01
C GLY A 500 2.61 -28.50 11.09
N PRO A 501 2.64 -27.16 11.10
CA PRO A 501 3.52 -26.35 10.26
C PRO A 501 5.00 -26.47 10.69
N LYS A 502 5.90 -26.30 9.72
CA LYS A 502 7.35 -26.28 9.94
C LYS A 502 7.82 -24.84 10.11
N ILE A 503 8.32 -24.49 11.30
CA ILE A 503 8.66 -23.11 11.65
C ILE A 503 10.16 -22.98 11.89
N ASN A 504 10.79 -22.00 11.24
CA ASN A 504 12.17 -21.59 11.49
C ASN A 504 12.18 -20.39 12.46
N PHE A 505 12.22 -20.66 13.76
CA PHE A 505 12.18 -19.64 14.80
C PHE A 505 13.38 -18.67 14.76
N GLU A 506 14.56 -19.13 14.32
CA GLU A 506 15.73 -18.26 14.22
C GLU A 506 15.57 -17.23 13.10
N LEU A 507 15.11 -17.66 11.92
CA LEU A 507 14.82 -16.76 10.81
C LEU A 507 13.70 -15.78 11.15
N LEU A 508 12.65 -16.24 11.84
CA LEU A 508 11.53 -15.40 12.26
C LEU A 508 11.96 -14.29 13.22
N GLN A 509 12.82 -14.60 14.20
CA GLN A 509 13.36 -13.60 15.13
C GLN A 509 14.27 -12.61 14.43
N ALA A 510 15.11 -13.09 13.50
CA ALA A 510 16.03 -12.24 12.76
C ALA A 510 15.30 -11.26 11.83
N ALA A 511 14.30 -11.73 11.07
CA ALA A 511 13.51 -10.92 10.15
C ALA A 511 12.80 -9.77 10.87
N ARG A 512 12.23 -10.06 12.04
CA ARG A 512 11.49 -9.09 12.85
C ARG A 512 12.34 -8.03 13.51
N HIS A 513 13.53 -8.41 13.94
CA HIS A 513 14.44 -7.43 14.52
C HIS A 513 14.82 -6.37 13.47
N ASP A 514 14.94 -6.77 12.20
CA ASP A 514 15.18 -5.85 11.08
C ASP A 514 13.92 -5.03 10.72
N GLU A 515 12.72 -5.64 10.77
CA GLU A 515 11.45 -4.92 10.57
C GLU A 515 11.25 -3.82 11.64
N LEU A 516 11.53 -4.12 12.92
CA LEU A 516 11.47 -3.14 14.02
C LEU A 516 12.47 -1.99 13.85
N LEU A 517 13.57 -2.21 13.12
CA LEU A 517 14.54 -1.17 12.75
C LEU A 517 14.09 -0.34 11.53
N GLY A 518 12.94 -0.66 10.93
CA GLY A 518 12.32 0.08 9.84
C GLY A 518 12.78 -0.36 8.44
N HIS A 519 13.54 -1.44 8.32
CA HIS A 519 13.94 -2.00 7.04
C HIS A 519 12.78 -2.80 6.43
N ARG A 520 12.65 -2.80 5.09
CA ARG A 520 11.57 -3.50 4.35
C ARG A 520 12.03 -4.52 3.33
N THR A 521 13.32 -4.50 2.97
CA THR A 521 13.90 -5.37 1.97
C THR A 521 15.34 -5.72 2.32
N ILE A 522 15.75 -6.94 1.97
CA ILE A 522 17.12 -7.42 2.12
C ILE A 522 17.70 -7.58 0.70
N ASP A 523 18.81 -6.90 0.44
CA ASP A 523 19.54 -6.96 -0.83
C ASP A 523 20.77 -7.87 -0.67
N GLY A 524 21.14 -8.59 -1.74
CA GLY A 524 22.43 -9.29 -1.83
C GLY A 524 22.54 -10.64 -1.11
N VAL A 525 21.42 -11.34 -0.87
CA VAL A 525 21.46 -12.69 -0.28
C VAL A 525 20.91 -13.73 -1.26
N ALA A 526 21.70 -14.78 -1.47
CA ALA A 526 21.36 -15.98 -2.21
C ALA A 526 20.00 -16.58 -1.79
N VAL A 527 19.06 -16.72 -2.73
CA VAL A 527 17.77 -17.39 -2.50
C VAL A 527 18.01 -18.87 -2.18
N GLY A 528 17.53 -19.32 -1.01
CA GLY A 528 17.53 -20.73 -0.61
C GLY A 528 18.53 -21.12 0.49
N ASP A 529 19.34 -20.19 1.00
CA ASP A 529 20.21 -20.41 2.17
C ASP A 529 19.74 -19.60 3.38
N ASP A 530 18.84 -20.18 4.18
CA ASP A 530 18.29 -19.57 5.40
C ASP A 530 19.40 -19.10 6.36
N ASN A 531 20.52 -19.81 6.44
CA ASN A 531 21.62 -19.45 7.33
C ASN A 531 22.35 -18.20 6.85
N ALA A 532 22.54 -18.05 5.54
CA ALA A 532 23.12 -16.84 4.95
C ALA A 532 22.21 -15.61 5.20
N VAL A 533 20.89 -15.77 5.09
CA VAL A 533 19.91 -14.71 5.38
C VAL A 533 19.94 -14.34 6.87
N ILE A 534 19.92 -15.34 7.77
CA ILE A 534 20.00 -15.11 9.22
C ILE A 534 21.28 -14.37 9.59
N GLU A 535 22.42 -14.76 9.03
CA GLU A 535 23.71 -14.13 9.33
C GLU A 535 23.78 -12.70 8.79
N ALA A 536 23.23 -12.44 7.60
CA ALA A 536 23.12 -11.09 7.04
C ALA A 536 22.28 -10.18 7.96
N LEU A 537 21.12 -10.68 8.41
CA LEU A 537 20.23 -9.97 9.34
C LEU A 537 20.89 -9.71 10.69
N ARG A 538 21.58 -10.71 11.27
CA ARG A 538 22.32 -10.54 12.54
C ARG A 538 23.44 -9.51 12.43
N ARG A 539 24.22 -9.55 11.35
CA ARG A 539 25.31 -8.57 11.11
C ARG A 539 24.77 -7.15 11.02
N ARG A 540 23.65 -6.97 10.32
CA ARG A 540 22.99 -5.66 10.20
C ARG A 540 22.51 -5.14 11.55
N SER A 541 21.78 -5.97 12.31
CA SER A 541 21.33 -5.65 13.67
C SER A 541 22.48 -5.28 14.61
N LEU A 542 23.59 -6.03 14.59
CA LEU A 542 24.77 -5.75 15.39
C LEU A 542 25.42 -4.40 15.03
N ASN A 543 25.46 -4.05 13.74
CA ASN A 543 26.00 -2.78 13.27
C ASN A 543 25.15 -1.60 13.72
N GLU A 544 23.82 -1.68 13.62
CA GLU A 544 22.92 -0.65 14.11
C GLU A 544 22.97 -0.50 15.64
N THR A 545 23.01 -1.61 16.37
CA THR A 545 23.15 -1.58 17.83
C THR A 545 24.46 -0.93 18.26
N LYS A 546 25.56 -1.15 17.52
CA LYS A 546 26.85 -0.47 17.72
C LYS A 546 26.75 1.03 17.43
N LYS A 547 26.09 1.44 16.34
CA LYS A 547 25.86 2.85 16.01
C LYS A 547 25.07 3.56 17.11
N VAL A 548 23.96 2.97 17.57
CA VAL A 548 23.13 3.52 18.66
C VAL A 548 23.93 3.62 19.96
N ARG A 549 24.72 2.59 20.30
CA ARG A 549 25.57 2.61 21.51
C ARG A 549 26.69 3.66 21.41
N ALA A 550 27.28 3.87 20.23
CA ALA A 550 28.28 4.92 19.99
C ALA A 550 27.66 6.34 20.08
N ALA A 551 26.45 6.53 19.54
CA ALA A 551 25.70 7.77 19.68
C ALA A 551 25.34 8.07 21.15
N LEU A 552 24.95 7.04 21.91
CA LEU A 552 24.69 7.17 23.35
C LEU A 552 25.95 7.44 24.17
N SER A 553 27.12 6.91 23.79
CA SER A 553 28.39 7.22 24.46
C SER A 553 28.84 8.65 24.17
N GLN A 554 28.68 9.14 22.93
CA GLN A 554 28.95 10.53 22.58
C GLN A 554 28.04 11.51 23.35
N ARG A 555 26.78 11.13 23.58
CA ARG A 555 25.84 11.93 24.38
C ARG A 555 26.19 11.95 25.87
N LYS A 556 26.78 10.88 26.41
CA LYS A 556 27.32 10.83 27.78
C LYS A 556 28.60 11.64 27.93
N SER A 557 29.52 11.62 26.97
CA SER A 557 30.72 12.44 27.00
C SER A 557 30.40 13.94 26.84
N GLY A 558 29.36 14.30 26.09
CA GLY A 558 28.90 15.68 25.97
C GLY A 558 28.24 16.25 27.24
N ALA A 559 27.69 15.39 28.10
CA ALA A 559 27.06 15.79 29.37
C ALA A 559 28.07 15.98 30.51
N GLU A 560 29.26 15.34 30.44
CA GLU A 560 30.35 15.58 31.40
C GLU A 560 31.15 16.87 31.07
N THR A 561 31.02 17.40 29.85
CA THR A 561 31.63 18.68 29.44
C THR A 561 30.76 19.92 29.70
N SER A 562 29.51 19.77 30.17
CA SER A 562 28.59 20.89 30.40
C SER A 562 28.44 21.30 31.88
N SER A 563 29.32 20.87 32.78
CA SER A 563 29.29 21.24 34.20
C SER A 563 30.51 22.05 34.68
N LEU A 564 31.23 22.70 33.77
CA LEU A 564 32.35 23.59 34.08
C LEU A 564 32.25 24.86 33.23
N ASP A 565 31.38 25.78 33.65
CA ASP A 565 31.56 27.23 33.43
C ASP A 565 30.45 28.00 34.17
N GLU A 566 30.71 28.37 35.44
CA GLU A 566 30.14 29.57 36.04
C GLU A 566 31.21 30.26 36.91
N GLY A 567 31.38 31.56 36.65
CA GLY A 567 32.44 32.43 37.17
C GLY A 567 32.32 32.80 38.65
N GLY A 568 33.44 33.22 39.23
CA GLY A 568 33.64 33.35 40.68
C GLY A 568 33.33 34.71 41.31
N LEU A 569 33.65 34.82 42.62
CA LEU A 569 34.17 35.99 43.34
C LEU A 569 34.45 35.67 44.84
N ASN A 570 35.68 35.97 45.28
CA ASN A 570 36.19 36.40 46.61
C ASN A 570 35.91 35.63 47.93
N HIS A 571 36.95 35.07 48.59
CA HIS A 571 37.69 35.67 49.74
C HIS A 571 38.73 34.69 50.37
N GLU A 572 39.94 35.22 50.63
CA GLU A 572 40.98 34.94 51.66
C GLU A 572 41.38 33.50 52.15
N SER A 573 42.60 33.09 51.74
CA SER A 573 43.81 32.58 52.47
C SER A 573 43.74 31.64 53.73
N PRO A 574 44.85 31.00 54.16
CA PRO A 574 45.86 30.19 53.45
C PRO A 574 46.21 28.84 54.18
N HIS A 575 46.81 27.85 53.50
CA HIS A 575 47.96 27.04 53.97
C HIS A 575 48.34 25.84 53.04
N ASP A 576 49.60 25.90 52.58
CA ASP A 576 50.57 24.89 52.07
C ASP A 576 50.54 23.43 52.63
N PRO A 577 51.37 22.46 52.12
CA PRO A 577 51.48 21.92 50.75
C PRO A 577 51.67 20.36 50.75
N LYS A 578 51.76 19.69 49.57
CA LYS A 578 52.68 18.55 49.22
C LYS A 578 52.18 17.65 48.07
N GLU A 579 52.64 17.96 46.88
CA GLU A 579 53.54 17.16 46.01
C GLU A 579 53.75 15.63 46.26
N VAL A 580 53.55 14.81 45.21
CA VAL A 580 54.56 13.92 44.53
C VAL A 580 54.03 12.54 44.04
N SER A 581 54.11 12.35 42.70
CA SER A 581 54.40 11.13 41.90
C SER A 581 53.43 9.93 41.88
N SER A 582 53.47 9.00 40.94
CA SER A 582 53.67 8.96 39.48
C SER A 582 53.39 7.50 39.03
N SER A 583 52.88 7.35 37.80
CA SER A 583 53.06 6.19 36.91
C SER A 583 52.19 4.90 37.04
N SER A 584 51.84 4.41 35.83
CA SER A 584 51.50 3.04 35.39
C SER A 584 50.01 2.62 35.28
N GLN A 585 49.53 2.64 34.03
CA GLN A 585 48.43 1.81 33.48
C GLN A 585 48.89 0.34 33.29
N PRO A 586 48.07 -0.63 32.78
CA PRO A 586 46.61 -0.72 32.59
C PRO A 586 46.01 -2.05 33.11
N ARG A 587 44.68 -2.14 33.38
CA ARG A 587 43.95 -3.43 33.37
C ARG A 587 42.51 -3.34 32.86
N GLN A 588 42.17 -4.31 32.02
CA GLN A 588 40.87 -4.64 31.43
C GLN A 588 39.75 -4.82 32.47
N TYR A 589 38.52 -4.44 32.13
CA TYR A 589 37.33 -4.92 32.83
C TYR A 589 36.23 -5.41 31.87
N MET A 590 35.78 -6.62 32.20
CA MET A 590 34.70 -7.43 31.66
C MET A 590 33.38 -7.01 32.35
N PHE A 591 32.31 -6.77 31.58
CA PHE A 591 31.00 -6.40 32.14
C PHE A 591 30.15 -7.64 32.47
N VAL A 592 29.75 -7.76 33.74
CA VAL A 592 28.64 -8.61 34.20
C VAL A 592 27.50 -7.71 34.67
N VAL A 593 26.29 -8.15 34.33
CA VAL A 593 24.97 -7.51 34.40
C VAL A 593 24.56 -7.06 35.81
N GLY A 594 24.16 -5.80 35.96
CA GLY A 594 23.53 -5.24 37.16
C GLY A 594 22.00 -5.20 37.06
N ARG A 595 21.31 -5.81 38.04
CA ARG A 595 19.86 -5.72 38.28
C ARG A 595 19.47 -4.34 38.84
N PRO A 596 18.24 -3.84 38.58
CA PRO A 596 17.79 -2.56 39.11
C PRO A 596 17.35 -2.65 40.59
N THR A 597 17.65 -1.57 41.29
CA THR A 597 17.43 -1.30 42.71
C THR A 597 15.97 -0.98 43.03
N LYS A 598 15.45 -1.58 44.11
CA LYS A 598 14.17 -1.28 44.75
C LYS A 598 14.24 0.06 45.49
N ARG A 599 13.19 0.89 45.38
CA ARG A 599 12.95 2.03 46.27
C ARG A 599 11.85 1.71 47.29
N ARG A 600 12.30 1.62 48.55
CA ARG A 600 11.63 1.72 49.87
C ARG A 600 10.10 1.92 49.93
N LYS A 601 9.43 1.04 50.69
CA LYS A 601 8.26 1.37 51.53
C LYS A 601 8.59 1.01 53.00
N ARG A 602 8.16 1.88 53.91
CA ARG A 602 8.40 1.87 55.37
C ARG A 602 7.77 0.64 56.05
N GLU A 603 8.46 0.09 57.03
CA GLU A 603 7.99 -0.96 57.94
C GLU A 603 7.07 -0.41 59.04
N HIS A 604 6.08 -1.23 59.41
CA HIS A 604 5.49 -1.26 60.75
C HIS A 604 5.64 -2.69 61.32
N VAL A 605 5.64 -2.75 62.65
CA VAL A 605 6.27 -3.72 63.55
C VAL A 605 5.26 -4.73 64.12
N ARG A 606 5.77 -5.94 64.46
CA ARG A 606 5.23 -7.04 65.31
C ARG A 606 4.08 -7.87 64.71
N GLU A 607 4.00 -9.20 64.87
CA GLU A 607 4.43 -10.11 65.97
C GLU A 607 4.51 -11.59 65.49
N SER A 608 5.49 -12.35 66.04
CA SER A 608 5.55 -13.80 66.44
C SER A 608 4.49 -14.81 65.93
N ASP A 609 4.73 -16.12 65.70
CA ASP A 609 5.85 -17.05 65.96
C ASP A 609 5.55 -18.46 65.35
N MET A 610 6.60 -19.29 65.22
CA MET A 610 6.63 -20.79 65.22
C MET A 610 6.08 -21.59 64.00
N THR A 611 6.70 -22.66 63.45
CA THR A 611 7.87 -23.50 63.81
C THR A 611 8.25 -24.51 62.69
N ARG A 612 9.57 -24.83 62.60
CA ARG A 612 10.26 -26.14 62.28
C ARG A 612 10.13 -26.75 60.86
N LYS A 613 11.16 -27.35 60.23
CA LYS A 613 12.44 -28.03 60.60
C LYS A 613 13.34 -28.12 59.32
N ALA A 614 14.65 -27.80 59.36
CA ALA A 614 15.84 -28.71 59.41
C ALA A 614 16.03 -29.60 58.14
N SER A 615 17.21 -29.80 57.51
CA SER A 615 18.62 -29.37 57.69
C SER A 615 19.44 -29.77 56.44
N CYS A 616 20.58 -29.09 56.20
CA CYS A 616 21.95 -29.60 55.86
C CYS A 616 22.15 -30.66 54.74
N ASP A 617 23.25 -30.72 54.00
CA ASP A 617 24.45 -29.91 53.77
C ASP A 617 25.31 -30.64 52.71
N SER A 618 26.29 -29.93 52.15
CA SER A 618 27.54 -30.45 51.52
C SER A 618 27.44 -31.21 50.18
N GLY A 619 28.37 -31.15 49.23
CA GLY A 619 29.65 -30.45 49.13
C GLY A 619 30.42 -30.88 47.85
N ARG A 620 30.91 -29.89 47.10
CA ARG A 620 32.23 -29.72 46.44
C ARG A 620 32.93 -30.83 45.60
N SER A 621 33.42 -30.37 44.42
CA SER A 621 34.81 -30.47 43.87
C SER A 621 35.24 -31.82 43.25
N THR A 622 36.01 -31.99 42.15
CA THR A 622 36.95 -31.19 41.31
C THR A 622 37.45 -32.06 40.11
N ARG A 623 37.87 -31.43 38.98
CA ARG A 623 39.00 -31.74 38.01
C ARG A 623 39.22 -33.19 37.47
N SER A 624 39.83 -33.51 36.33
CA SER A 624 40.30 -32.87 35.06
C SER A 624 40.86 -34.00 34.14
N ASP A 625 40.99 -33.70 32.83
CA ASP A 625 41.96 -34.18 31.81
C ASP A 625 41.86 -35.53 31.02
N GLU A 626 42.00 -35.37 29.68
CA GLU A 626 42.85 -36.08 28.69
C GLU A 626 42.35 -37.16 27.67
N LEU A 627 43.13 -37.26 26.58
CA LEU A 627 42.90 -37.55 25.13
C LEU A 627 42.97 -39.03 24.62
N GLU A 628 42.28 -39.28 23.46
CA GLU A 628 42.57 -40.12 22.24
C GLU A 628 42.96 -41.64 22.29
N PRO A 629 43.05 -42.45 21.16
CA PRO A 629 42.67 -42.32 19.71
C PRO A 629 41.99 -43.57 19.02
N LEU A 630 41.81 -43.50 17.66
CA LEU A 630 41.20 -44.37 16.58
C LEU A 630 41.95 -45.68 16.16
N PRO A 631 41.37 -46.64 15.34
CA PRO A 631 41.57 -46.68 13.84
C PRO A 631 40.57 -47.46 12.88
N ASN A 632 40.57 -47.02 11.60
CA ASN A 632 40.47 -47.60 10.21
C ASN A 632 39.78 -48.92 9.74
N LEU A 633 39.23 -48.89 8.49
CA LEU A 633 39.52 -49.83 7.36
C LEU A 633 38.97 -49.38 5.97
N THR A 634 39.67 -49.77 4.90
CA THR A 634 39.64 -49.40 3.46
C THR A 634 39.22 -50.57 2.53
N ASP A 635 38.92 -50.32 1.24
CA ASP A 635 39.40 -51.12 0.06
C ASP A 635 39.04 -50.52 -1.33
N THR A 636 39.78 -50.90 -2.39
CA THR A 636 39.99 -50.20 -3.68
C THR A 636 40.08 -51.09 -4.97
N VAL A 637 39.99 -50.44 -6.16
CA VAL A 637 40.46 -50.71 -7.59
C VAL A 637 39.83 -51.85 -8.47
N PRO A 638 39.93 -51.92 -9.86
CA PRO A 638 40.70 -51.15 -10.88
C PRO A 638 40.07 -50.83 -12.30
N ILE A 639 40.83 -50.09 -13.16
CA ILE A 639 40.64 -49.68 -14.60
C ILE A 639 41.55 -50.54 -15.54
N PRO A 640 41.38 -50.70 -16.89
CA PRO A 640 42.07 -49.89 -17.96
C PRO A 640 41.36 -49.90 -19.38
N PRO A 641 42.00 -49.63 -20.57
CA PRO A 641 42.44 -48.36 -21.22
C PRO A 641 41.91 -48.15 -22.69
N VAL A 642 41.76 -46.93 -23.26
CA VAL A 642 42.61 -46.10 -24.19
C VAL A 642 43.06 -46.72 -25.54
N ASP A 643 42.67 -46.06 -26.65
CA ASP A 643 43.40 -45.84 -27.93
C ASP A 643 43.12 -44.37 -28.35
N THR A 644 44.07 -43.41 -28.41
CA THR A 644 45.16 -43.13 -29.39
C THR A 644 44.67 -42.84 -30.84
N ASP A 645 45.11 -41.86 -31.64
CA ASP A 645 46.00 -40.67 -31.56
C ASP A 645 46.07 -40.01 -32.99
N TYR A 646 46.67 -38.80 -33.11
CA TYR A 646 47.20 -38.10 -34.34
C TYR A 646 46.24 -37.39 -35.35
N SER A 647 46.49 -36.22 -35.96
CA SER A 647 47.60 -35.22 -35.98
C SER A 647 47.27 -34.03 -36.93
N GLU A 648 47.71 -32.80 -36.55
CA GLU A 648 48.24 -31.65 -37.37
C GLU A 648 47.39 -31.03 -38.52
N VAL A 649 47.44 -29.73 -38.91
CA VAL A 649 48.52 -28.74 -39.12
C VAL A 649 47.93 -27.31 -39.12
N GLN A 650 48.67 -26.32 -38.60
CA GLN A 650 48.48 -24.88 -38.89
C GLN A 650 48.99 -24.52 -40.30
N THR A 651 48.21 -23.80 -41.12
CA THR A 651 48.79 -22.90 -42.15
C THR A 651 47.87 -21.71 -42.43
N GLU A 652 48.43 -20.50 -42.34
CA GLU A 652 47.86 -19.25 -42.89
C GLU A 652 48.07 -19.19 -44.42
N VAL A 653 47.17 -18.48 -45.13
CA VAL A 653 47.41 -17.41 -46.15
C VAL A 653 46.16 -17.18 -47.03
N GLU A 654 45.96 -15.89 -47.36
CA GLU A 654 44.84 -15.13 -47.96
C GLU A 654 44.33 -15.43 -49.40
N LEU A 655 43.17 -14.80 -49.68
CA LEU A 655 42.66 -14.13 -50.93
C LEU A 655 41.35 -14.66 -51.59
N TYR A 656 40.36 -13.74 -51.65
CA TYR A 656 39.03 -13.67 -52.33
C TYR A 656 39.03 -13.98 -53.86
N PRO A 657 37.92 -13.88 -54.68
CA PRO A 657 36.45 -13.57 -54.51
C PRO A 657 35.51 -14.57 -55.33
N PRO A 658 34.21 -14.34 -55.73
CA PRO A 658 33.36 -13.11 -55.77
C PRO A 658 31.86 -13.15 -55.35
N GLN A 659 31.30 -11.93 -55.40
CA GLN A 659 30.00 -11.31 -55.01
C GLN A 659 28.74 -11.82 -55.78
N LEU A 660 27.48 -11.57 -55.39
CA LEU A 660 26.62 -10.33 -55.42
C LEU A 660 25.18 -10.69 -54.93
N PRO A 661 24.19 -9.77 -54.74
CA PRO A 661 24.21 -8.32 -54.49
C PRO A 661 23.40 -7.90 -53.24
N SER A 662 23.64 -6.69 -52.74
CA SER A 662 22.81 -5.95 -51.77
C SER A 662 21.69 -5.15 -52.45
N PRO A 663 20.60 -4.83 -51.73
CA PRO A 663 19.91 -3.54 -51.91
C PRO A 663 19.38 -2.94 -50.57
N PRO A 664 18.94 -1.67 -50.54
CA PRO A 664 19.72 -0.44 -50.68
C PRO A 664 19.63 0.44 -49.41
N ASP A 665 20.45 1.49 -49.37
CA ASP A 665 20.33 2.64 -48.46
C ASP A 665 18.90 3.19 -48.42
N VAL A 666 18.42 3.51 -47.23
CA VAL A 666 17.15 4.19 -47.03
C VAL A 666 17.31 5.32 -46.02
N THR A 667 17.80 6.44 -46.52
CA THR A 667 17.63 7.80 -45.98
C THR A 667 16.18 8.26 -46.16
N TRP A 668 15.48 8.61 -45.07
CA TRP A 668 14.31 9.51 -45.04
C TRP A 668 14.29 10.16 -43.66
N LEU A 669 14.29 11.49 -43.44
CA LEU A 669 13.82 12.62 -44.23
C LEU A 669 14.79 13.81 -44.06
N HIS A 670 15.55 14.14 -45.09
CA HIS A 670 15.86 15.54 -45.39
C HIS A 670 15.02 15.90 -46.62
N GLY A 671 14.01 16.74 -46.40
CA GLY A 671 13.28 17.43 -47.45
C GLY A 671 13.49 18.93 -47.22
N GLN A 672 14.07 19.56 -48.23
CA GLN A 672 14.52 20.96 -48.34
C GLN A 672 13.64 22.00 -47.64
N LEU A 673 14.27 22.82 -46.80
CA LEU A 673 13.94 24.23 -46.63
C LEU A 673 15.17 25.04 -47.04
N ASP A 674 14.98 25.97 -47.97
CA ASP A 674 16.00 26.87 -48.50
C ASP A 674 16.73 27.62 -47.39
N PRO A 675 18.09 27.66 -47.37
CA PRO A 675 18.84 28.54 -46.47
C PRO A 675 18.56 30.03 -46.72
N ASP A 676 18.05 30.39 -47.89
CA ASP A 676 17.77 31.77 -48.29
C ASP A 676 16.42 32.31 -47.80
N MET A 677 15.53 31.47 -47.24
CA MET A 677 14.28 31.92 -46.57
C MET A 677 14.49 32.40 -45.12
N ILE A 678 15.74 32.52 -44.67
CA ILE A 678 16.09 33.15 -43.37
C ILE A 678 16.41 34.66 -43.54
N THR A 679 16.15 35.23 -44.72
CA THR A 679 16.53 36.61 -45.04
C THR A 679 15.35 37.56 -45.24
N GLU A 680 14.29 37.50 -44.42
CA GLU A 680 13.30 38.59 -44.44
C GLU A 680 12.42 38.66 -43.18
N VAL A 681 13.03 38.82 -42.00
CA VAL A 681 12.40 39.55 -40.88
C VAL A 681 13.46 40.40 -40.17
N GLN A 682 14.06 41.33 -40.91
CA GLN A 682 14.50 42.60 -40.31
C GLN A 682 13.30 43.54 -40.34
N ALA A 683 12.73 43.82 -39.16
CA ALA A 683 12.10 45.09 -38.76
C ALA A 683 10.97 44.88 -37.74
N VAL A 684 11.29 44.46 -36.52
CA VAL A 684 10.60 45.00 -35.33
C VAL A 684 11.67 45.24 -34.28
N GLY A 685 11.72 46.47 -33.78
CA GLY A 685 12.84 47.06 -33.07
C GLY A 685 13.31 46.28 -31.84
N THR A 686 14.62 46.40 -31.61
CA THR A 686 15.32 46.18 -30.35
C THR A 686 14.48 46.63 -29.15
N PRO A 687 14.23 45.78 -28.14
CA PRO A 687 13.71 46.26 -26.87
C PRO A 687 14.88 46.88 -26.09
N ASP A 688 14.81 48.19 -25.93
CA ASP A 688 15.66 48.98 -25.06
C ASP A 688 15.66 48.45 -23.62
N SER A 689 16.73 48.77 -22.90
CA SER A 689 17.03 48.45 -21.50
C SER A 689 15.97 48.90 -20.47
N GLU A 690 14.86 49.49 -20.89
CA GLU A 690 13.79 50.00 -20.02
C GLU A 690 12.71 48.95 -19.66
N ASN A 691 12.64 47.79 -20.34
CA ASN A 691 11.63 46.77 -20.03
C ASN A 691 12.02 45.76 -18.93
N LEU A 692 13.26 45.80 -18.45
CA LEU A 692 13.71 44.93 -17.34
C LEU A 692 13.30 45.51 -15.96
N GLU A 693 13.19 46.84 -15.83
CA GLU A 693 12.70 47.49 -14.61
C GLU A 693 11.19 47.30 -14.40
N GLN A 694 10.39 47.17 -15.46
CA GLN A 694 8.95 46.88 -15.34
C GLN A 694 8.65 45.43 -14.94
N CYS A 695 9.55 44.48 -15.20
CA CYS A 695 9.39 43.09 -14.75
C CYS A 695 9.67 42.90 -13.26
N LEU A 696 10.38 43.84 -12.62
CA LEU A 696 10.68 43.82 -11.18
C LEU A 696 9.55 44.42 -10.31
N GLN A 697 8.53 45.04 -10.90
CA GLN A 697 7.44 45.68 -10.14
C GLN A 697 6.17 44.81 -9.94
N ILE A 698 6.14 43.56 -10.41
CA ILE A 698 4.94 42.70 -10.32
C ILE A 698 4.89 41.85 -9.01
N GLN A 699 5.77 42.11 -8.03
CA GLN A 699 5.82 41.36 -6.77
C GLN A 699 5.05 41.96 -5.58
N HIS A 700 4.26 43.04 -5.77
CA HIS A 700 3.43 43.60 -4.71
C HIS A 700 1.98 43.81 -5.15
N PHE A 701 1.12 42.82 -4.90
CA PHE A 701 -0.30 43.05 -4.68
C PHE A 701 -0.82 42.07 -3.61
N GLN A 702 -1.33 42.65 -2.51
CA GLN A 702 -2.01 41.98 -1.41
C GLN A 702 -3.51 41.79 -1.72
N ASP A 703 -4.09 40.82 -1.03
CA ASP A 703 -5.50 40.42 -1.00
C ASP A 703 -6.51 41.57 -0.87
N SER A 704 -7.66 41.41 -1.54
CA SER A 704 -8.93 41.91 -1.02
C SER A 704 -10.12 41.08 -1.52
N ASP A 705 -11.03 40.82 -0.58
CA ASP A 705 -12.30 40.11 -0.71
C ASP A 705 -13.16 40.60 -1.88
N THR A 706 -13.85 39.69 -2.57
CA THR A 706 -15.26 39.90 -2.99
C THR A 706 -15.94 38.60 -3.41
N VAL A 707 -17.10 38.38 -2.78
CA VAL A 707 -18.12 37.36 -3.05
C VAL A 707 -18.79 37.61 -4.41
N TRP A 708 -19.07 36.55 -5.20
CA TRP A 708 -20.31 36.46 -5.99
C TRP A 708 -20.63 35.03 -6.47
N SER A 709 -21.91 34.66 -6.34
CA SER A 709 -22.53 33.40 -6.81
C SER A 709 -23.38 33.67 -8.09
N PRO A 710 -24.18 32.71 -8.63
CA PRO A 710 -24.12 32.26 -10.03
C PRO A 710 -25.27 32.76 -10.93
N GLY A 711 -25.14 32.65 -12.26
CA GLY A 711 -26.24 32.95 -13.19
C GLY A 711 -26.00 32.58 -14.67
N SER A 712 -26.58 31.45 -15.08
CA SER A 712 -27.52 31.19 -16.21
C SER A 712 -27.41 31.84 -17.62
N LEU A 713 -27.90 31.05 -18.60
CA LEU A 713 -28.35 31.32 -20.00
C LEU A 713 -27.28 31.23 -21.12
N GLU A 714 -27.52 30.73 -22.34
CA GLU A 714 -28.56 29.90 -22.99
C GLU A 714 -28.07 29.59 -24.44
N ASN A 715 -28.52 28.47 -25.01
CA ASN A 715 -28.78 28.11 -26.43
C ASN A 715 -28.19 28.93 -27.60
N VAL A 716 -27.63 28.23 -28.61
CA VAL A 716 -27.99 28.38 -30.06
C VAL A 716 -27.82 27.04 -30.80
N SER A 717 -28.76 26.77 -31.71
CA SER A 717 -29.06 25.56 -32.49
C SER A 717 -28.64 25.61 -33.98
N GLY A 718 -28.69 24.45 -34.67
CA GLY A 718 -28.84 24.29 -36.14
C GLY A 718 -28.11 23.05 -36.72
N THR A 719 -28.76 21.90 -37.06
CA THR A 719 -29.47 21.47 -38.32
C THR A 719 -28.55 21.44 -39.58
N SER A 720 -28.44 20.42 -40.48
CA SER A 720 -29.36 19.36 -40.99
C SER A 720 -28.73 18.45 -42.10
N SER A 721 -29.26 17.21 -42.29
CA SER A 721 -29.49 16.40 -43.57
C SER A 721 -28.31 15.83 -44.39
N GLU A 722 -28.32 14.70 -45.17
CA GLU A 722 -29.25 13.63 -45.66
C GLU A 722 -28.41 12.48 -46.35
N VAL A 723 -28.62 11.17 -46.07
CA VAL A 723 -29.27 10.04 -46.85
C VAL A 723 -28.62 9.48 -48.15
N GLY A 724 -28.47 8.13 -48.23
CA GLY A 724 -28.34 7.32 -49.47
C GLY A 724 -28.34 5.78 -49.25
N HIS A 725 -29.18 5.02 -49.97
CA HIS A 725 -29.55 3.59 -49.78
C HIS A 725 -28.85 2.56 -50.74
N LEU A 726 -28.53 1.34 -50.22
CA LEU A 726 -28.59 -0.09 -50.70
C LEU A 726 -28.55 -0.48 -52.22
N PRO A 727 -28.16 -1.72 -52.67
CA PRO A 727 -28.49 -3.05 -52.08
C PRO A 727 -27.47 -4.23 -52.23
N ALA A 728 -27.88 -5.43 -51.79
CA ALA A 728 -27.15 -6.69 -51.66
C ALA A 728 -27.34 -7.69 -52.84
N SER A 729 -26.37 -8.60 -53.05
CA SER A 729 -26.60 -10.05 -53.33
C SER A 729 -25.29 -10.88 -53.41
N GLU A 730 -25.35 -12.07 -52.78
CA GLU A 730 -24.68 -13.38 -53.08
C GLU A 730 -23.14 -13.52 -52.94
N HIS A 731 -22.59 -14.21 -51.91
CA HIS A 731 -22.47 -15.69 -51.70
C HIS A 731 -21.81 -16.42 -52.90
N ALA A 732 -20.85 -17.35 -52.80
CA ALA A 732 -20.18 -18.12 -51.75
C ALA A 732 -18.93 -18.76 -52.42
N LEU A 733 -17.76 -18.87 -51.78
CA LEU A 733 -17.20 -20.06 -51.13
C LEU A 733 -15.83 -19.57 -50.62
N GLN A 734 -15.52 -19.58 -49.32
CA GLN A 734 -15.00 -20.75 -48.65
C GLN A 734 -15.17 -20.58 -47.14
N SER A 735 -16.10 -21.35 -46.60
CA SER A 735 -16.14 -21.69 -45.18
C SER A 735 -15.10 -22.77 -44.89
N SER A 736 -14.58 -22.70 -43.66
CA SER A 736 -14.03 -23.79 -42.83
C SER A 736 -12.55 -23.64 -42.49
N LEU A 737 -12.25 -22.94 -41.38
CA LEU A 737 -11.64 -23.55 -40.18
C LEU A 737 -11.50 -22.52 -39.03
N LEU A 738 -12.23 -22.82 -37.95
CA LEU A 738 -11.97 -22.55 -36.53
C LEU A 738 -12.19 -21.13 -35.96
N TYR A 739 -13.37 -21.03 -35.35
CA TYR A 739 -13.91 -19.97 -34.49
C TYR A 739 -13.01 -19.59 -33.31
N ILE A 740 -12.65 -18.31 -33.24
CA ILE A 740 -12.34 -17.57 -32.01
C ILE A 740 -13.55 -16.64 -31.78
N PRO A 741 -14.16 -16.58 -30.58
CA PRO A 741 -15.26 -15.64 -30.36
C PRO A 741 -14.70 -14.21 -30.38
N GLN A 742 -15.09 -13.43 -31.40
CA GLN A 742 -14.80 -12.01 -31.51
C GLN A 742 -15.51 -11.27 -30.37
N VAL A 743 -14.75 -10.61 -29.50
CA VAL A 743 -15.29 -9.59 -28.59
C VAL A 743 -15.60 -8.36 -29.43
N CYS A 744 -16.87 -7.98 -29.49
CA CYS A 744 -17.37 -6.79 -30.19
C CYS A 744 -16.83 -5.50 -29.53
N PHE A 745 -15.72 -4.97 -30.05
CA PHE A 745 -15.29 -3.60 -29.78
C PHE A 745 -15.44 -2.78 -31.07
N PRO A 746 -16.26 -1.71 -31.09
CA PRO A 746 -16.50 -0.91 -32.29
C PRO A 746 -15.30 -0.05 -32.70
N THR A 747 -14.37 0.27 -31.77
CA THR A 747 -13.11 0.96 -32.07
C THR A 747 -11.92 0.30 -31.38
N LEU A 748 -10.70 0.50 -31.92
CA LEU A 748 -9.45 0.08 -31.25
C LEU A 748 -9.31 0.71 -29.85
N HIS A 749 -9.84 1.91 -29.66
CA HIS A 749 -9.89 2.56 -28.36
C HIS A 749 -10.71 1.76 -27.34
N ASP A 750 -11.90 1.26 -27.71
CA ASP A 750 -12.74 0.47 -26.78
C ASP A 750 -12.06 -0.85 -26.39
N LYS A 751 -11.35 -1.48 -27.34
CA LYS A 751 -10.58 -2.71 -27.11
C LYS A 751 -9.44 -2.53 -26.10
N PHE A 752 -8.78 -1.36 -26.10
CA PHE A 752 -7.63 -1.05 -25.25
C PHE A 752 -7.93 -0.03 -24.16
N SER A 753 -9.20 0.30 -23.91
CA SER A 753 -9.66 1.25 -22.89
C SER A 753 -9.06 0.97 -21.51
N GLY A 754 -9.11 -0.28 -21.06
CA GLY A 754 -8.50 -0.67 -19.78
C GLY A 754 -6.97 -0.55 -19.73
N LEU A 755 -6.27 -0.58 -20.88
CA LEU A 755 -4.82 -0.30 -20.94
C LEU A 755 -4.55 1.21 -20.86
N LEU A 756 -5.36 2.00 -21.58
CA LEU A 756 -5.27 3.47 -21.55
C LEU A 756 -5.58 3.99 -20.13
N ASP A 757 -6.58 3.42 -19.44
CA ASP A 757 -6.91 3.76 -18.06
C ASP A 757 -5.79 3.37 -17.08
N MET A 758 -5.14 2.21 -17.30
CA MET A 758 -3.97 1.80 -16.52
C MET A 758 -2.79 2.76 -16.75
N TYR A 759 -2.57 3.21 -17.99
CA TYR A 759 -1.56 4.22 -18.29
C TYR A 759 -1.82 5.55 -17.57
N ASP A 760 -3.07 6.00 -17.55
CA ASP A 760 -3.48 7.23 -16.87
C ASP A 760 -3.48 7.15 -15.34
N GLN A 761 -3.53 5.94 -14.75
CA GLN A 761 -3.50 5.75 -13.30
C GLN A 761 -2.11 5.41 -12.76
N GLU A 762 -1.35 4.61 -13.51
CA GLU A 762 -0.08 4.06 -13.06
C GLU A 762 1.09 4.76 -13.77
N PHE A 763 1.11 4.80 -15.10
CA PHE A 763 2.30 5.18 -15.87
C PHE A 763 2.52 6.69 -16.01
N CYS A 764 1.47 7.52 -16.02
CA CYS A 764 1.60 8.97 -16.13
C CYS A 764 2.26 9.64 -14.91
N ASN A 765 2.45 8.89 -13.82
CA ASN A 765 3.02 9.35 -12.55
C ASN A 765 4.51 8.99 -12.38
N TYR A 766 5.06 8.20 -13.31
CA TYR A 766 6.50 7.87 -13.36
C TYR A 766 7.44 9.02 -13.79
N PRO A 767 7.08 9.94 -14.71
CA PRO A 767 7.97 11.06 -15.04
C PRO A 767 8.17 11.98 -13.85
N ILE A 768 9.08 12.95 -13.95
CA ILE A 768 9.50 13.83 -12.84
C ILE A 768 8.34 14.70 -12.29
N THR A 769 7.19 14.75 -12.97
CA THR A 769 5.99 15.47 -12.53
C THR A 769 5.33 14.89 -11.27
N CYS A 770 4.63 15.73 -10.51
CA CYS A 770 3.67 15.25 -9.51
C CYS A 770 2.40 14.71 -10.21
N ASP A 771 1.59 13.94 -9.49
CA ASP A 771 0.27 13.57 -9.97
C ASP A 771 -0.73 14.71 -9.71
N PHE A 772 -1.29 15.27 -10.77
CA PHE A 772 -2.33 16.31 -10.72
C PHE A 772 -3.27 16.16 -11.92
N GLY A 773 -4.50 16.67 -11.79
CA GLY A 773 -5.60 16.35 -12.72
C GLY A 773 -5.37 16.73 -14.19
N VAL A 774 -4.40 17.62 -14.49
CA VAL A 774 -4.08 18.10 -15.84
C VAL A 774 -2.66 17.72 -16.28
N ASN A 775 -2.09 16.66 -15.71
CA ASN A 775 -0.73 16.17 -16.01
C ASN A 775 -0.49 16.04 -17.53
N PRO A 776 0.65 16.55 -18.06
CA PRO A 776 0.91 16.61 -19.50
C PRO A 776 1.00 15.23 -20.18
N TYR A 777 1.31 14.18 -19.42
CA TYR A 777 1.48 12.81 -19.90
C TYR A 777 0.20 11.97 -19.86
N ARG A 778 -0.82 12.42 -19.15
CA ARG A 778 -2.16 11.79 -19.18
C ARG A 778 -2.69 11.86 -20.61
N TYR A 779 -3.51 10.93 -21.13
CA TYR A 779 -4.01 11.06 -22.53
C TYR A 779 -5.25 11.97 -22.64
N ARG A 780 -5.62 12.46 -23.84
CA ARG A 780 -6.82 13.32 -24.06
C ARG A 780 -7.93 12.53 -24.77
N PRO A 781 -8.95 12.02 -24.07
CA PRO A 781 -10.01 11.23 -24.71
C PRO A 781 -10.71 11.95 -25.88
N GLU A 782 -10.88 13.27 -25.79
CA GLU A 782 -11.59 14.08 -26.79
C GLU A 782 -10.85 14.21 -28.13
N THR A 783 -9.52 14.31 -28.11
CA THR A 783 -8.69 14.55 -29.30
C THR A 783 -7.88 13.34 -29.74
N THR A 784 -7.73 12.32 -28.88
CA THR A 784 -6.90 11.14 -29.17
C THR A 784 -7.70 9.86 -29.42
N LYS A 785 -9.04 9.95 -29.42
CA LYS A 785 -9.92 8.81 -29.70
C LYS A 785 -9.63 8.22 -31.08
N GLY A 786 -9.19 6.97 -31.11
CA GLY A 786 -8.87 6.26 -32.36
C GLY A 786 -7.47 6.54 -32.93
N SER A 787 -6.62 7.31 -32.25
CA SER A 787 -5.23 7.52 -32.67
C SER A 787 -4.38 6.25 -32.51
N GLN A 788 -3.92 5.70 -33.65
CA GLN A 788 -3.05 4.51 -33.65
C GLN A 788 -1.62 4.83 -33.22
N HIS A 789 -1.11 6.01 -33.57
CA HIS A 789 0.25 6.45 -33.20
C HIS A 789 0.37 6.63 -31.67
N LEU A 790 -0.61 7.26 -31.02
CA LEU A 790 -0.61 7.40 -29.55
C LEU A 790 -0.78 6.05 -28.86
N LEU A 791 -1.67 5.19 -29.36
CA LEU A 791 -1.89 3.87 -28.78
C LEU A 791 -0.59 3.05 -28.76
N HIS A 792 0.15 3.02 -29.87
CA HIS A 792 1.43 2.32 -29.93
C HIS A 792 2.50 2.97 -29.04
N ALA A 793 2.51 4.31 -28.89
CA ALA A 793 3.41 4.98 -27.97
C ALA A 793 3.12 4.60 -26.50
N VAL A 794 1.84 4.58 -26.10
CA VAL A 794 1.41 4.14 -24.77
C VAL A 794 1.75 2.66 -24.53
N MET A 795 1.50 1.79 -25.52
CA MET A 795 1.88 0.37 -25.44
C MET A 795 3.40 0.18 -25.27
N ALA A 796 4.21 0.95 -26.01
CA ALA A 796 5.66 0.92 -25.88
C ALA A 796 6.09 1.27 -24.45
N MET A 797 5.49 2.30 -23.86
CA MET A 797 5.75 2.72 -22.47
C MET A 797 5.31 1.66 -21.46
N SER A 798 4.11 1.11 -21.60
CA SER A 798 3.58 0.07 -20.72
C SER A 798 4.43 -1.20 -20.79
N CYS A 799 4.86 -1.62 -21.98
CA CYS A 799 5.79 -2.74 -22.15
C CYS A 799 7.15 -2.44 -21.53
N HIS A 800 7.68 -1.22 -21.71
CA HIS A 800 8.95 -0.81 -21.13
C HIS A 800 8.93 -0.91 -19.60
N PHE A 801 7.92 -0.33 -18.92
CA PHE A 801 7.88 -0.37 -17.45
C PHE A 801 7.49 -1.74 -16.87
N ARG A 802 6.64 -2.52 -17.56
CA ARG A 802 6.20 -3.84 -17.03
C ARG A 802 7.20 -4.96 -17.25
N LEU A 803 7.91 -4.97 -18.38
CA LEU A 803 8.79 -6.08 -18.76
C LEU A 803 10.25 -5.83 -18.40
N ARG A 804 10.58 -4.62 -17.94
CA ARG A 804 11.94 -4.26 -17.55
C ARG A 804 12.37 -5.03 -16.30
N SER A 805 13.50 -5.71 -16.44
CA SER A 805 14.24 -6.28 -15.32
C SER A 805 15.33 -5.30 -14.85
N PRO A 806 15.59 -5.14 -13.55
CA PRO A 806 16.68 -4.29 -13.03
C PRO A 806 18.07 -4.64 -13.56
N SER A 807 18.27 -5.88 -14.02
CA SER A 807 19.54 -6.38 -14.55
C SER A 807 19.70 -6.24 -16.07
N GLN A 808 18.68 -5.76 -16.78
CA GLN A 808 18.69 -5.68 -18.24
C GLN A 808 18.98 -4.23 -18.67
N VAL A 809 20.13 -4.01 -19.33
CA VAL A 809 20.56 -2.68 -19.81
C VAL A 809 19.76 -2.23 -21.04
N ALA A 810 19.39 -3.17 -21.92
CA ALA A 810 18.64 -2.89 -23.14
C ALA A 810 17.11 -2.94 -22.93
N PRO A 811 16.33 -2.03 -23.54
CA PRO A 811 14.87 -2.05 -23.44
C PRO A 811 14.27 -3.35 -24.02
N PRO A 812 13.11 -3.81 -23.51
CA PRO A 812 12.43 -5.01 -24.03
C PRO A 812 12.13 -4.90 -25.53
N THR A 813 12.31 -6.00 -26.27
CA THR A 813 12.08 -6.07 -27.73
C THR A 813 10.66 -5.67 -28.12
N GLU A 814 9.67 -6.04 -27.30
CA GLU A 814 8.26 -5.66 -27.49
C GLU A 814 8.05 -4.14 -27.37
N ALA A 815 8.71 -3.50 -26.41
CA ALA A 815 8.66 -2.04 -26.24
C ALA A 815 9.27 -1.31 -27.45
N LEU A 816 10.41 -1.80 -27.96
CA LEU A 816 11.04 -1.27 -29.16
C LEU A 816 10.18 -1.46 -30.41
N SER A 817 9.52 -2.61 -30.55
CA SER A 817 8.63 -2.88 -31.69
C SER A 817 7.46 -1.90 -31.75
N HIS A 818 6.84 -1.62 -30.60
CA HIS A 818 5.76 -0.65 -30.49
C HIS A 818 6.25 0.79 -30.63
N LYS A 819 7.45 1.11 -30.12
CA LYS A 819 8.10 2.41 -30.35
C LYS A 819 8.28 2.67 -31.84
N ASN A 820 8.85 1.72 -32.58
CA ASN A 820 9.08 1.85 -34.02
C ASN A 820 7.76 1.98 -34.80
N ALA A 821 6.74 1.19 -34.44
CA ALA A 821 5.41 1.32 -35.03
C ALA A 821 4.77 2.69 -34.77
N ALA A 822 4.89 3.20 -33.54
CA ALA A 822 4.40 4.53 -33.17
C ALA A 822 5.12 5.63 -33.95
N MET A 823 6.45 5.55 -34.10
CA MET A 823 7.24 6.52 -34.86
C MET A 823 6.85 6.57 -36.34
N VAL A 824 6.68 5.41 -37.00
CA VAL A 824 6.27 5.35 -38.41
C VAL A 824 4.88 5.98 -38.60
N LEU A 825 3.93 5.64 -37.71
CA LEU A 825 2.58 6.21 -37.76
C LEU A 825 2.56 7.71 -37.44
N TYR A 826 3.41 8.15 -36.51
CA TYR A 826 3.57 9.56 -36.16
C TYR A 826 4.15 10.37 -37.32
N GLN A 827 5.19 9.88 -37.99
CA GLN A 827 5.76 10.52 -39.19
C GLN A 827 4.76 10.56 -40.35
N GLY A 828 4.00 9.48 -40.58
CA GLY A 828 2.93 9.46 -41.58
C GLY A 828 1.82 10.48 -41.29
N ALA A 829 1.51 10.70 -40.02
CA ALA A 829 0.53 11.70 -39.60
C ALA A 829 1.05 13.14 -39.70
N LEU A 830 2.35 13.37 -39.49
CA LEU A 830 3.02 14.66 -39.73
C LEU A 830 3.05 15.05 -41.20
N ALA A 831 3.15 14.09 -42.12
CA ALA A 831 3.19 14.34 -43.56
C ALA A 831 1.80 14.52 -44.21
N GLY A 832 0.70 14.22 -43.48
CA GLY A 832 -0.67 14.26 -44.00
C GLY A 832 -1.30 15.66 -44.03
N ALA A 833 -2.21 15.94 -44.97
CA ALA A 833 -2.81 17.27 -45.17
C ALA A 833 -3.69 17.81 -44.00
N ALA A 834 -3.92 17.03 -42.94
CA ALA A 834 -4.81 17.34 -41.82
C ALA A 834 -4.08 17.66 -40.49
N VAL A 835 -2.81 18.10 -40.54
CA VAL A 835 -1.98 18.36 -39.33
C VAL A 835 -2.62 19.37 -38.37
N SER A 836 -3.21 20.45 -38.88
CA SER A 836 -3.72 21.57 -38.04
C SER A 836 -4.83 21.13 -37.06
N GLY A 837 -5.70 20.20 -37.47
CA GLY A 837 -6.79 19.66 -36.63
C GLY A 837 -6.34 18.60 -35.62
N ASN A 838 -5.22 17.91 -35.88
CA ASN A 838 -4.71 16.81 -35.07
C ASN A 838 -3.46 17.16 -34.25
N ALA A 839 -2.97 18.40 -34.31
CA ALA A 839 -1.71 18.83 -33.71
C ALA A 839 -1.61 18.52 -32.20
N LEU A 840 -2.69 18.68 -31.43
CA LEU A 840 -2.70 18.33 -30.01
C LEU A 840 -2.55 16.82 -29.74
N SER A 841 -3.10 15.97 -30.61
CA SER A 841 -2.96 14.51 -30.51
C SER A 841 -1.56 14.04 -30.92
N LEU A 842 -0.94 14.76 -31.87
CA LEU A 842 0.46 14.57 -32.26
C LEU A 842 1.38 15.00 -31.12
N LEU A 843 1.07 16.08 -30.43
CA LEU A 843 1.79 16.54 -29.25
C LEU A 843 1.70 15.53 -28.09
N ASP A 844 0.51 14.96 -27.83
CA ASP A 844 0.33 13.87 -26.86
C ASP A 844 1.23 12.66 -27.19
N THR A 845 1.39 12.36 -28.49
CA THR A 845 2.22 11.24 -28.97
C THR A 845 3.71 11.54 -28.85
N ALA A 846 4.13 12.76 -29.20
CA ALA A 846 5.51 13.21 -29.09
C ALA A 846 5.98 13.14 -27.63
N LEU A 847 5.21 13.68 -26.69
CA LEU A 847 5.55 13.64 -25.26
C LEU A 847 5.67 12.21 -24.71
N ALA A 848 4.77 11.31 -25.11
CA ALA A 848 4.86 9.90 -24.72
C ALA A 848 6.10 9.21 -25.28
N LEU A 849 6.46 9.46 -26.54
CA LEU A 849 7.67 8.91 -27.16
C LEU A 849 8.93 9.47 -26.51
N TRP A 850 8.98 10.78 -26.27
CA TRP A 850 10.14 11.40 -25.64
C TRP A 850 10.34 10.94 -24.21
N GLN A 851 9.25 10.73 -23.47
CA GLN A 851 9.32 10.15 -22.14
C GLN A 851 9.96 8.76 -22.18
N LEU A 852 9.64 7.94 -23.18
CA LEU A 852 10.21 6.60 -23.35
C LEU A 852 11.69 6.69 -23.75
N GLU A 853 12.04 7.69 -24.54
CA GLU A 853 13.44 7.94 -24.88
C GLU A 853 14.25 8.39 -23.67
N ALA A 854 13.69 9.26 -22.83
CA ALA A 854 14.31 9.70 -21.59
C ALA A 854 14.50 8.56 -20.58
N THR A 855 13.69 7.49 -20.66
CA THR A 855 13.89 6.29 -19.84
C THR A 855 14.98 5.37 -20.39
N ILE A 856 15.28 5.43 -21.69
CA ILE A 856 16.28 4.59 -22.38
C ILE A 856 17.65 5.26 -22.41
N SER A 857 17.72 6.56 -22.63
CA SER A 857 18.97 7.32 -22.69
C SER A 857 18.76 8.76 -22.24
N SER A 858 19.72 9.32 -21.50
CA SER A 858 19.76 10.75 -21.21
C SER A 858 20.37 11.57 -22.34
N LEU A 859 21.17 10.94 -23.21
CA LEU A 859 21.84 11.55 -24.35
C LEU A 859 21.03 11.25 -25.62
N ASN A 860 20.46 12.29 -26.23
CA ASN A 860 19.61 12.16 -27.42
C ASN A 860 19.55 13.50 -28.20
N ILE A 861 18.86 13.53 -29.34
CA ILE A 861 18.65 14.71 -30.19
C ILE A 861 17.54 15.64 -29.65
N TRP A 862 17.61 15.99 -28.37
CA TRP A 862 16.57 16.75 -27.67
C TRP A 862 16.27 18.10 -28.31
N ARG A 863 17.27 18.81 -28.83
CA ARG A 863 17.05 20.09 -29.54
C ARG A 863 16.19 19.93 -30.79
N SER A 864 16.40 18.87 -31.56
CA SER A 864 15.59 18.59 -32.75
C SER A 864 14.15 18.29 -32.36
N HIS A 865 13.94 17.48 -31.32
CA HIS A 865 12.63 17.22 -30.75
C HIS A 865 11.91 18.51 -30.31
N LEU A 866 12.60 19.40 -29.60
CA LEU A 866 12.05 20.68 -29.16
C LEU A 866 11.69 21.60 -30.33
N ALA A 867 12.52 21.62 -31.39
CA ALA A 867 12.23 22.37 -32.61
C ALA A 867 11.00 21.83 -33.34
N ASP A 868 10.86 20.49 -33.45
CA ASP A 868 9.69 19.85 -34.05
C ASP A 868 8.40 20.18 -33.28
N ALA A 869 8.44 20.17 -31.95
CA ALA A 869 7.29 20.58 -31.14
C ALA A 869 6.97 22.06 -31.28
N TYR A 870 7.98 22.93 -31.39
CA TYR A 870 7.76 24.34 -31.67
C TYR A 870 7.04 24.53 -33.02
N HIS A 871 7.51 23.86 -34.08
CA HIS A 871 6.84 23.88 -35.39
C HIS A 871 5.39 23.37 -35.32
N LEU A 872 5.13 22.29 -34.57
CA LEU A 872 3.77 21.79 -34.34
C LEU A 872 2.86 22.80 -33.63
N LEU A 873 3.39 23.54 -32.66
CA LEU A 873 2.64 24.57 -31.93
C LEU A 873 2.33 25.77 -32.83
N GLU A 874 3.27 26.19 -33.68
CA GLU A 874 3.04 27.25 -34.67
C GLU A 874 1.98 26.83 -35.70
N LEU A 875 2.03 25.59 -36.20
CA LEU A 875 1.01 25.03 -37.12
C LEU A 875 -0.40 24.95 -36.50
N HIS A 876 -0.49 24.88 -35.17
CA HIS A 876 -1.75 24.90 -34.43
C HIS A 876 -2.25 26.33 -34.09
N GLY A 877 -1.68 27.37 -34.71
CA GLY A 877 -2.06 28.76 -34.49
C GLY A 877 -1.23 29.48 -33.42
N GLY A 878 -0.04 28.97 -33.13
CA GLY A 878 0.93 29.55 -32.20
C GLY A 878 0.34 29.79 -30.81
N VAL A 879 0.79 30.87 -30.16
CA VAL A 879 0.36 31.23 -28.80
C VAL A 879 -1.16 31.29 -28.62
N ARG A 880 -1.91 31.77 -29.62
CA ARG A 880 -3.38 31.88 -29.53
C ARG A 880 -4.07 30.51 -29.57
N GLY A 881 -3.52 29.55 -30.31
CA GLY A 881 -4.10 28.21 -30.46
C GLY A 881 -4.03 27.38 -29.20
N TRP A 882 -2.84 27.24 -28.60
CA TRP A 882 -2.67 26.39 -27.43
C TRP A 882 -3.05 27.05 -26.10
N SER A 883 -3.00 28.38 -25.99
CA SER A 883 -3.30 29.08 -24.71
C SER A 883 -4.74 28.94 -24.25
N MET A 884 -5.67 28.64 -25.16
CA MET A 884 -7.08 28.39 -24.84
C MET A 884 -7.32 26.99 -24.24
N SER A 885 -6.40 26.04 -24.47
CA SER A 885 -6.53 24.66 -23.98
C SER A 885 -5.75 24.47 -22.68
N ARG A 886 -6.49 24.13 -21.60
CA ARG A 886 -5.92 23.93 -20.26
C ARG A 886 -4.76 22.93 -20.23
N LYS A 887 -4.90 21.82 -20.96
CA LYS A 887 -3.85 20.80 -21.01
C LYS A 887 -2.71 21.17 -21.97
N ALA A 888 -3.01 21.87 -23.07
CA ALA A 888 -1.95 22.28 -23.99
C ALA A 888 -1.02 23.29 -23.31
N ASN A 889 -1.58 24.15 -22.46
CA ASN A 889 -0.83 25.03 -21.57
C ASN A 889 0.19 24.26 -20.71
N VAL A 890 -0.23 23.20 -20.00
CA VAL A 890 0.67 22.36 -19.18
C VAL A 890 1.72 21.62 -20.02
N GLN A 891 1.35 21.14 -21.21
CA GLN A 891 2.28 20.48 -22.14
C GLN A 891 3.36 21.44 -22.64
N VAL A 892 2.98 22.66 -23.01
CA VAL A 892 3.92 23.72 -23.36
C VAL A 892 4.83 24.06 -22.17
N SER A 893 4.29 24.12 -20.94
CA SER A 893 5.09 24.29 -19.73
C SER A 893 6.13 23.19 -19.53
N MET A 894 5.79 21.93 -19.84
CA MET A 894 6.74 20.80 -19.76
C MET A 894 7.81 20.88 -20.85
N ILE A 895 7.44 21.30 -22.06
CA ILE A 895 8.38 21.52 -23.17
C ILE A 895 9.36 22.64 -22.83
N LEU A 896 8.87 23.75 -22.26
CA LEU A 896 9.70 24.85 -21.77
C LEU A 896 10.66 24.39 -20.66
N TRP A 897 10.21 23.51 -19.76
CA TRP A 897 11.08 22.93 -18.74
C TRP A 897 12.24 22.15 -19.37
N TRP A 898 11.96 21.25 -20.32
CA TRP A 898 12.99 20.50 -21.02
C TRP A 898 13.91 21.37 -21.85
N ASP A 899 13.39 22.39 -22.53
CA ASP A 899 14.19 23.35 -23.30
C ASP A 899 15.16 24.11 -22.40
N THR A 900 14.69 24.61 -21.25
CA THR A 900 15.55 25.25 -20.25
C THR A 900 16.61 24.29 -19.73
N MET A 901 16.27 23.04 -19.42
CA MET A 901 17.19 22.05 -18.87
C MET A 901 18.29 21.63 -19.87
N VAL A 902 17.90 21.32 -21.10
CA VAL A 902 18.85 21.01 -22.18
C VAL A 902 19.76 22.20 -22.46
N SER A 903 19.20 23.41 -22.48
CA SER A 903 19.94 24.64 -22.75
C SER A 903 20.93 25.01 -21.65
N LEU A 904 20.60 24.81 -20.36
CA LEU A 904 21.52 24.98 -19.24
C LEU A 904 22.69 24.01 -19.30
N LEU A 905 22.42 22.72 -19.53
CA LEU A 905 23.46 21.69 -19.58
C LEU A 905 24.37 21.88 -20.80
N ALA A 906 23.78 22.22 -21.95
CA ALA A 906 24.51 22.45 -23.18
C ALA A 906 25.14 23.85 -23.29
N ARG A 907 24.81 24.78 -22.38
CA ARG A 907 25.24 26.19 -22.40
C ARG A 907 24.93 26.87 -23.74
N THR A 908 23.68 26.75 -24.17
CA THR A 908 23.17 27.24 -25.47
C THR A 908 21.83 27.96 -25.27
N GLU A 909 21.38 28.76 -26.25
CA GLU A 909 20.11 29.51 -26.14
C GLU A 909 18.88 28.59 -26.27
N CYS A 910 17.79 28.87 -25.54
CA CYS A 910 16.54 28.11 -25.65
C CYS A 910 16.02 28.05 -27.10
N VAL A 911 15.46 26.92 -27.49
CA VAL A 911 14.84 26.73 -28.82
C VAL A 911 13.52 27.49 -28.91
N LEU A 912 12.73 27.49 -27.84
CA LEU A 912 11.43 28.17 -27.81
C LEU A 912 11.63 29.67 -27.49
N PRO A 913 10.92 30.58 -28.20
CA PRO A 913 10.95 32.00 -27.89
C PRO A 913 10.44 32.30 -26.48
N TYR A 914 11.06 33.28 -25.81
CA TYR A 914 10.69 33.70 -24.44
C TYR A 914 9.21 34.10 -24.28
N VAL A 915 8.56 34.54 -25.37
CA VAL A 915 7.12 34.87 -25.42
C VAL A 915 6.23 33.69 -24.99
N TYR A 916 6.65 32.45 -25.25
CA TYR A 916 5.92 31.26 -24.79
C TYR A 916 5.91 31.17 -23.27
N LEU A 917 7.07 31.41 -22.62
CA LEU A 917 7.18 31.45 -21.17
C LEU A 917 6.33 32.57 -20.57
N GLU A 918 6.39 33.78 -21.12
CA GLU A 918 5.58 34.91 -20.66
C GLU A 918 4.07 34.61 -20.71
N THR A 919 3.64 33.96 -21.78
CA THR A 919 2.23 33.60 -21.94
C THR A 919 1.82 32.55 -20.91
N VAL A 920 2.63 31.51 -20.71
CA VAL A 920 2.36 30.50 -19.69
C VAL A 920 2.26 31.12 -18.30
N LEU A 921 3.20 32.01 -17.93
CA LEU A 921 3.21 32.70 -16.62
C LEU A 921 1.95 33.57 -16.41
N LYS A 922 1.48 34.25 -17.46
CA LYS A 922 0.21 35.02 -17.41
C LYS A 922 -1.01 34.13 -17.18
N THR A 923 -0.96 32.89 -17.68
CA THR A 923 -2.07 31.94 -17.58
C THR A 923 -2.05 31.08 -16.32
N GLU A 924 -0.88 30.81 -15.73
CA GLU A 924 -0.70 29.90 -14.58
C GLU A 924 -1.63 30.26 -13.42
N GLY A 925 -1.67 31.54 -13.00
CA GLY A 925 -2.49 31.98 -11.86
C GLY A 925 -4.01 31.85 -12.05
N ARG A 926 -4.47 31.51 -13.26
CA ARG A 926 -5.89 31.27 -13.58
C ARG A 926 -6.22 29.77 -13.73
N GLN A 927 -5.23 28.89 -13.57
CA GLN A 927 -5.35 27.45 -13.82
C GLN A 927 -5.19 26.65 -12.53
N PRO A 928 -5.75 25.43 -12.44
CA PRO A 928 -5.71 24.59 -11.23
C PRO A 928 -4.39 23.82 -11.07
N TRP A 929 -3.28 24.33 -11.61
CA TRP A 929 -1.95 23.70 -11.55
C TRP A 929 -0.87 24.77 -11.33
N THR A 930 0.30 24.37 -10.81
CA THR A 930 1.45 25.27 -10.61
C THR A 930 2.74 24.67 -11.18
N PHE A 931 3.73 25.52 -11.53
CA PHE A 931 5.06 25.05 -11.95
C PHE A 931 5.69 24.09 -10.93
N TYR A 932 5.44 24.32 -9.64
CA TYR A 932 5.89 23.41 -8.60
C TYR A 932 5.28 22.00 -8.73
N GLN A 933 3.99 21.86 -9.02
CA GLN A 933 3.38 20.55 -9.26
C GLN A 933 3.92 19.89 -10.54
N LEU A 934 4.30 20.69 -11.53
CA LEU A 934 4.83 20.19 -12.79
C LEU A 934 6.26 19.65 -12.65
N ASN A 935 7.17 20.37 -12.01
CA ASN A 935 8.61 20.02 -12.02
C ASN A 935 9.34 20.23 -10.69
N GLY A 936 8.62 20.57 -9.60
CA GLY A 936 9.19 20.82 -8.28
C GLY A 936 9.90 22.17 -8.13
N CYS A 937 10.02 22.94 -9.21
CA CYS A 937 10.58 24.28 -9.20
C CYS A 937 9.45 25.33 -9.20
N PRO A 938 9.39 26.23 -8.20
CA PRO A 938 8.39 27.28 -8.18
C PRO A 938 8.65 28.29 -9.30
N ARG A 939 7.60 28.96 -9.77
CA ARG A 939 7.69 29.91 -10.90
C ARG A 939 8.74 31.01 -10.68
N GLU A 940 8.92 31.46 -9.44
CA GLU A 940 9.87 32.50 -9.06
C GLU A 940 11.32 32.07 -9.26
N LEU A 941 11.61 30.77 -9.24
CA LEU A 941 12.94 30.21 -9.52
C LEU A 941 13.05 29.71 -10.97
N PHE A 942 11.94 29.31 -11.59
CA PHE A 942 11.94 28.86 -12.98
C PHE A 942 12.20 29.99 -13.99
N VAL A 943 11.70 31.21 -13.73
CA VAL A 943 11.99 32.40 -14.53
C VAL A 943 13.49 32.71 -14.59
N PRO A 944 14.20 32.92 -13.45
CA PRO A 944 15.64 33.19 -13.49
C PRO A 944 16.42 32.00 -14.06
N MET A 945 15.97 30.76 -13.86
CA MET A 945 16.57 29.58 -14.46
C MET A 945 16.53 29.62 -16.00
N THR A 946 15.39 30.00 -16.59
CA THR A 946 15.24 30.13 -18.05
C THR A 946 16.00 31.33 -18.62
N GLN A 947 16.09 32.42 -17.87
CA GLN A 947 16.93 33.56 -18.24
C GLN A 947 18.42 33.18 -18.27
N LEU A 948 18.90 32.45 -17.25
CA LEU A 948 20.28 31.94 -17.21
C LEU A 948 20.58 30.98 -18.36
N ALA A 949 19.62 30.14 -18.76
CA ALA A 949 19.76 29.26 -19.92
C ALA A 949 20.05 30.08 -21.20
N ASN A 950 19.22 31.06 -21.50
CA ASN A 950 19.39 31.94 -22.66
C ASN A 950 20.68 32.76 -22.62
N LEU A 951 21.09 33.21 -21.43
CA LEU A 951 22.35 33.96 -21.27
C LEU A 951 23.58 33.07 -21.41
N SER A 952 23.48 31.77 -21.09
CA SER A 952 24.62 30.85 -21.13
C SER A 952 25.14 30.57 -22.54
N GLY A 953 24.27 30.71 -23.56
CA GLY A 953 24.63 30.56 -24.98
C GLY A 953 25.18 31.82 -25.64
N ARG A 954 25.19 32.97 -24.96
CA ARG A 954 25.61 34.26 -25.53
C ARG A 954 27.06 34.59 -25.24
N SER A 955 27.70 35.32 -26.15
CA SER A 955 29.04 35.87 -25.93
C SER A 955 29.04 36.86 -24.77
N TRP A 956 29.97 36.71 -23.83
CA TRP A 956 30.04 37.53 -22.62
C TRP A 956 30.18 39.03 -22.91
N SER A 957 29.40 39.86 -22.22
CA SER A 957 29.44 41.33 -22.31
C SER A 957 29.14 41.98 -20.96
N ASN A 958 29.49 43.27 -20.81
CA ASN A 958 29.19 44.02 -19.59
C ASN A 958 27.67 44.08 -19.29
N ALA A 959 26.84 44.12 -20.33
CA ALA A 959 25.38 44.07 -20.19
C ALA A 959 24.91 42.73 -19.60
N ILE A 960 25.47 41.61 -20.08
CA ILE A 960 25.17 40.28 -19.52
C ILE A 960 25.62 40.18 -18.06
N SER A 961 26.77 40.76 -17.72
CA SER A 961 27.25 40.77 -16.33
C SER A 961 26.27 41.46 -15.38
N VAL A 962 25.67 42.58 -15.78
CA VAL A 962 24.67 43.30 -14.97
C VAL A 962 23.43 42.43 -14.75
N VAL A 963 22.88 41.86 -15.84
CA VAL A 963 21.69 41.00 -15.78
C VAL A 963 21.94 39.76 -14.92
N VAL A 964 23.11 39.12 -15.02
CA VAL A 964 23.46 37.96 -14.19
C VAL A 964 23.56 38.33 -12.71
N MET A 965 24.07 39.53 -12.37
CA MET A 965 24.10 40.01 -10.98
C MET A 965 22.68 40.27 -10.45
N GLU A 966 21.79 40.85 -11.25
CA GLU A 966 20.39 41.07 -10.87
C GLU A 966 19.67 39.73 -10.63
N ILE A 967 19.88 38.75 -11.51
CA ILE A 967 19.36 37.40 -11.35
C ILE A 967 19.91 36.75 -10.07
N GLU A 968 21.21 36.84 -9.79
CA GLU A 968 21.80 36.32 -8.56
C GLU A 968 21.19 36.96 -7.32
N GLN A 969 20.97 38.28 -7.34
CA GLN A 969 20.31 38.98 -6.23
C GLN A 969 18.86 38.53 -6.06
N SER A 970 18.12 38.35 -7.15
CA SER A 970 16.75 37.84 -7.13
C SER A 970 16.67 36.44 -6.50
N VAL A 971 17.51 35.50 -6.97
CA VAL A 971 17.59 34.14 -6.41
C VAL A 971 18.05 34.14 -4.95
N THR A 972 18.95 35.06 -4.56
CA THR A 972 19.40 35.18 -3.17
C THR A 972 18.30 35.67 -2.24
N LYS A 973 17.45 36.59 -2.71
CA LYS A 973 16.32 37.17 -1.95
C LYS A 973 15.05 36.34 -1.97
N TYR A 974 14.99 35.28 -2.78
CA TYR A 974 13.84 34.40 -2.83
C TYR A 974 13.48 33.88 -1.43
N MET A 975 12.19 33.94 -1.10
CA MET A 975 11.61 33.35 0.10
C MET A 975 10.49 32.40 -0.32
N TYR A 976 10.41 31.26 0.36
CA TYR A 976 9.34 30.31 0.16
C TYR A 976 7.98 30.94 0.55
N PRO A 977 6.97 30.94 -0.33
CA PRO A 977 5.70 31.64 -0.09
C PRO A 977 4.71 30.88 0.82
N GLY A 978 4.94 29.60 1.11
CA GLY A 978 4.06 28.78 1.96
C GLY A 978 4.39 28.86 3.45
N GLN A 979 3.62 28.15 4.29
CA GLN A 979 3.82 28.11 5.74
C GLN A 979 5.11 27.37 6.13
N GLY A 980 5.61 26.50 5.25
CA GLY A 980 6.86 25.78 5.43
C GLY A 980 6.89 25.01 6.75
N VAL A 981 7.90 25.28 7.58
CA VAL A 981 8.09 24.61 8.90
C VAL A 981 7.08 25.11 9.95
N GLN A 982 6.36 26.20 9.69
CA GLN A 982 5.34 26.78 10.58
C GLN A 982 3.91 26.33 10.21
N CYS A 983 3.76 25.27 9.42
CA CYS A 983 2.46 24.74 9.05
C CYS A 983 1.71 24.21 10.29
N ASP A 984 0.53 24.78 10.54
CA ASP A 984 -0.34 24.44 11.68
C ASP A 984 -1.60 23.75 11.13
N SER A 985 -1.47 22.47 10.80
CA SER A 985 -2.54 21.64 10.25
C SER A 985 -2.83 20.46 11.17
N ASP A 986 -4.11 20.11 11.34
CA ASP A 986 -4.52 18.92 12.08
C ASP A 986 -4.17 17.60 11.36
N ASP A 987 -3.68 17.68 10.11
CA ASP A 987 -3.21 16.54 9.32
C ASP A 987 -1.67 16.48 9.31
N GLU A 988 -1.13 15.44 9.97
CA GLU A 988 0.32 15.21 10.06
C GLU A 988 0.99 15.05 8.68
N GLU A 989 0.33 14.38 7.73
CA GLU A 989 0.92 14.17 6.40
C GLU A 989 0.96 15.49 5.61
N ALA A 990 -0.05 16.35 5.79
CA ALA A 990 -0.06 17.68 5.19
C ALA A 990 1.12 18.54 5.67
N MET A 991 1.44 18.49 6.98
CA MET A 991 2.60 19.18 7.55
C MET A 991 3.93 18.64 6.98
N HIS A 992 4.08 17.32 6.87
CA HIS A 992 5.30 16.74 6.31
C HIS A 992 5.47 17.04 4.82
N VAL A 993 4.37 17.07 4.04
CA VAL A 993 4.38 17.48 2.64
C VAL A 993 4.78 18.95 2.51
N GLU A 994 4.24 19.84 3.34
CA GLU A 994 4.59 21.26 3.31
C GLU A 994 6.06 21.50 3.66
N ARG A 995 6.62 20.71 4.59
CA ARG A 995 8.05 20.72 4.89
C ARG A 995 8.91 20.22 3.72
N ASP A 996 8.52 19.12 3.06
CA ASP A 996 9.22 18.62 1.87
C ASP A 996 9.19 19.67 0.73
N ARG A 997 8.09 20.42 0.59
CA ARG A 997 7.98 21.51 -0.40
C ARG A 997 8.97 22.64 -0.14
N TYR A 998 9.05 23.10 1.10
CA TYR A 998 10.00 24.11 1.52
C TYR A 998 11.45 23.72 1.18
N HIS A 999 11.86 22.51 1.59
CA HIS A 999 13.23 22.04 1.33
C HIS A 999 13.50 21.79 -0.16
N CYS A 1000 12.50 21.37 -0.94
CA CYS A 1000 12.61 21.23 -2.39
C CYS A 1000 12.89 22.57 -3.08
N CYS A 1001 12.13 23.62 -2.75
CA CYS A 1001 12.33 24.96 -3.30
C CYS A 1001 13.72 25.53 -2.96
N GLU A 1002 14.16 25.39 -1.70
CA GLU A 1002 15.50 25.82 -1.29
C GLU A 1002 16.61 25.03 -1.99
N GLY A 1003 16.41 23.72 -2.22
CA GLY A 1003 17.33 22.89 -3.01
C GLY A 1003 17.59 23.48 -4.41
N PHE A 1004 16.53 23.84 -5.15
CA PHE A 1004 16.64 24.52 -6.44
C PHE A 1004 17.32 25.88 -6.35
N ARG A 1005 16.99 26.68 -5.33
CA ARG A 1005 17.59 28.01 -5.12
C ARG A 1005 19.11 27.93 -4.99
N TYR A 1006 19.61 27.03 -4.13
CA TYR A 1006 21.05 26.85 -3.93
C TYR A 1006 21.74 26.25 -5.15
N ALA A 1007 21.08 25.34 -5.88
CA ALA A 1007 21.61 24.81 -7.14
C ALA A 1007 21.80 25.92 -8.20
N LEU A 1008 20.84 26.84 -8.34
CA LEU A 1008 20.97 27.99 -9.25
C LEU A 1008 22.12 28.92 -8.86
N LEU A 1009 22.32 29.16 -7.56
CA LEU A 1009 23.46 29.95 -7.08
C LEU A 1009 24.80 29.28 -7.43
N ILE A 1010 24.91 27.96 -7.24
CA ILE A 1010 26.11 27.21 -7.64
C ILE A 1010 26.33 27.31 -9.15
N TYR A 1011 25.27 27.16 -9.96
CA TYR A 1011 25.33 27.28 -11.41
C TYR A 1011 25.84 28.67 -11.85
N ILE A 1012 25.32 29.75 -11.25
CA ILE A 1012 25.78 31.12 -11.54
C ILE A 1012 27.27 31.27 -11.25
N LEU A 1013 27.72 30.76 -10.09
CA LEU A 1013 29.14 30.83 -9.72
C LEU A 1013 30.00 30.05 -10.70
N ARG A 1014 29.59 28.84 -11.09
CA ARG A 1014 30.39 27.94 -11.93
C ARG A 1014 30.43 28.35 -13.40
N VAL A 1015 29.30 28.76 -13.99
CA VAL A 1015 29.22 29.03 -15.44
C VAL A 1015 29.59 30.49 -15.77
N PHE A 1016 29.12 31.44 -14.95
CA PHE A 1016 29.29 32.85 -15.25
C PHE A 1016 30.45 33.52 -14.51
N LYS A 1017 30.77 33.12 -13.27
CA LYS A 1017 31.83 33.80 -12.49
C LYS A 1017 33.18 33.09 -12.50
N TRP A 1018 33.20 31.76 -12.47
CA TRP A 1018 34.42 30.97 -12.43
C TRP A 1018 35.39 31.23 -13.58
N PRO A 1019 34.97 31.29 -14.87
CA PRO A 1019 35.89 31.51 -15.98
C PRO A 1019 36.53 32.91 -16.00
N ARG A 1020 36.11 33.81 -15.09
CA ARG A 1020 36.40 35.25 -15.09
C ARG A 1020 36.96 35.71 -13.75
N ALA A 1021 37.39 34.77 -12.90
CA ALA A 1021 37.83 35.04 -11.56
C ALA A 1021 39.35 35.16 -11.46
N ASP A 1022 39.85 36.32 -11.01
CA ASP A 1022 41.28 36.53 -10.76
C ASP A 1022 41.81 35.69 -9.57
N TYR A 1023 40.93 35.32 -8.63
CA TYR A 1023 41.25 34.53 -7.42
C TYR A 1023 40.22 33.40 -7.19
N PRO A 1024 40.43 32.20 -7.77
CA PRO A 1024 39.44 31.11 -7.76
C PRO A 1024 39.16 30.53 -6.38
N ALA A 1025 40.10 30.62 -5.43
CA ALA A 1025 39.98 30.03 -4.10
C ALA A 1025 38.75 30.51 -3.30
N ARG A 1026 38.38 31.80 -3.40
CA ARG A 1026 37.22 32.35 -2.70
C ARG A 1026 35.89 31.85 -3.30
N LEU A 1027 35.84 31.72 -4.63
CA LEU A 1027 34.67 31.17 -5.32
C LEU A 1027 34.51 29.68 -5.03
N LEU A 1028 35.62 28.94 -4.98
CA LEU A 1028 35.66 27.53 -4.64
C LEU A 1028 35.10 27.24 -3.24
N ALA A 1029 35.53 28.02 -2.24
CA ALA A 1029 34.99 27.92 -0.89
C ALA A 1029 33.48 28.25 -0.84
N ARG A 1030 33.05 29.27 -1.59
CA ARG A 1030 31.63 29.64 -1.69
C ARG A 1030 30.80 28.55 -2.37
N MET A 1031 31.29 27.95 -3.46
CA MET A 1031 30.61 26.83 -4.14
C MET A 1031 30.53 25.59 -3.25
N SER A 1032 31.61 25.25 -2.55
CA SER A 1032 31.61 24.12 -1.61
C SER A 1032 30.66 24.33 -0.43
N PHE A 1033 30.58 25.56 0.09
CA PHE A 1033 29.60 25.91 1.13
C PHE A 1033 28.16 25.77 0.62
N LEU A 1034 27.86 26.34 -0.55
CA LEU A 1034 26.52 26.25 -1.14
C LEU A 1034 26.14 24.81 -1.51
N SER A 1035 27.09 23.99 -1.97
CA SER A 1035 26.90 22.56 -2.24
C SER A 1035 26.45 21.82 -0.98
N ARG A 1036 27.13 22.05 0.15
CA ARG A 1036 26.73 21.47 1.44
C ARG A 1036 25.33 21.90 1.86
N VAL A 1037 25.03 23.20 1.81
CA VAL A 1037 23.70 23.71 2.19
C VAL A 1037 22.62 23.13 1.27
N CYS A 1038 22.87 23.02 -0.03
CA CYS A 1038 21.95 22.40 -0.98
C CYS A 1038 21.65 20.94 -0.59
N PHE A 1039 22.67 20.16 -0.23
CA PHE A 1039 22.48 18.78 0.22
C PHE A 1039 21.78 18.67 1.58
N ASP A 1040 22.00 19.60 2.52
CA ASP A 1040 21.24 19.62 3.78
C ASP A 1040 19.73 19.75 3.50
N HIS A 1041 19.33 20.56 2.52
CA HIS A 1041 17.93 20.64 2.08
C HIS A 1041 17.47 19.38 1.33
N ILE A 1042 18.29 18.81 0.44
CA ILE A 1042 17.94 17.55 -0.26
C ILE A 1042 17.75 16.38 0.72
N ALA A 1043 18.58 16.31 1.77
CA ALA A 1043 18.54 15.30 2.82
C ALA A 1043 17.32 15.47 3.74
N ALA A 1044 16.86 16.70 3.94
CA ALA A 1044 15.68 17.01 4.76
C ALA A 1044 14.35 16.60 4.09
N CYS A 1045 14.32 16.52 2.75
CA CYS A 1045 13.21 15.92 2.01
C CYS A 1045 13.14 14.41 2.26
N ARG A 1046 11.94 13.88 2.53
CA ARG A 1046 11.76 12.45 2.83
C ARG A 1046 12.14 11.56 1.63
N PRO A 1047 12.97 10.51 1.81
CA PRO A 1047 13.30 9.50 0.79
C PRO A 1047 12.12 8.81 0.10
N THR A 1048 10.97 8.73 0.80
CA THR A 1048 9.75 8.11 0.31
C THR A 1048 8.87 9.08 -0.49
N SER A 1049 9.10 10.39 -0.33
CA SER A 1049 8.31 11.44 -0.95
C SER A 1049 8.60 11.55 -2.44
N ILE A 1050 7.54 11.60 -3.25
CA ILE A 1050 7.64 11.78 -4.70
C ILE A 1050 8.27 13.13 -5.03
N ILE A 1051 8.15 14.14 -4.15
CA ILE A 1051 8.75 15.47 -4.32
C ILE A 1051 10.28 15.37 -4.44
N GLN A 1052 10.92 14.49 -3.67
CA GLN A 1052 12.38 14.40 -3.66
C GLN A 1052 12.94 13.99 -5.04
N LYS A 1053 12.17 13.28 -5.88
CA LYS A 1053 12.59 12.88 -7.25
C LYS A 1053 12.82 14.07 -8.19
N GLN A 1054 12.22 15.23 -7.89
CA GLN A 1054 12.32 16.45 -8.69
C GLN A 1054 13.66 17.17 -8.53
N LEU A 1055 14.43 16.82 -7.50
CA LEU A 1055 15.70 17.46 -7.19
C LEU A 1055 16.89 16.94 -8.00
N LEU A 1056 16.69 16.19 -9.09
CA LEU A 1056 17.78 15.59 -9.87
C LEU A 1056 18.78 16.65 -10.37
N PHE A 1057 18.30 17.77 -10.89
CA PHE A 1057 19.16 18.89 -11.29
C PHE A 1057 19.98 19.45 -10.12
N ALA A 1058 19.33 19.65 -8.96
CA ALA A 1058 19.98 20.17 -7.77
C ALA A 1058 21.06 19.21 -7.26
N VAL A 1059 20.77 17.91 -7.25
CA VAL A 1059 21.72 16.83 -6.92
C VAL A 1059 22.90 16.82 -7.88
N PHE A 1060 22.65 16.96 -9.19
CA PHE A 1060 23.72 16.99 -10.20
C PHE A 1060 24.66 18.20 -9.99
N ILE A 1061 24.11 19.41 -9.87
CA ILE A 1061 24.91 20.63 -9.72
C ILE A 1061 25.65 20.66 -8.39
N ALA A 1062 24.97 20.36 -7.28
CA ALA A 1062 25.60 20.36 -5.96
C ALA A 1062 26.57 19.18 -5.80
N GLY A 1063 26.22 17.99 -6.32
CA GLY A 1063 27.02 16.76 -6.27
C GLY A 1063 28.30 16.87 -7.08
N SER A 1064 28.26 17.48 -8.26
CA SER A 1064 29.47 17.78 -9.04
C SER A 1064 30.46 18.68 -8.29
N GLU A 1065 29.95 19.53 -7.38
CA GLU A 1065 30.76 20.41 -6.54
C GLU A 1065 30.99 19.87 -5.11
N ALA A 1066 30.52 18.65 -4.82
CA ALA A 1066 30.69 18.01 -3.51
C ALA A 1066 32.12 17.52 -3.29
N ARG A 1067 32.75 18.07 -2.25
CA ARG A 1067 34.10 17.67 -1.80
C ARG A 1067 34.09 16.69 -0.64
N ASP A 1068 33.00 16.69 0.13
CA ASP A 1068 32.86 15.85 1.32
C ASP A 1068 32.30 14.47 0.90
N PRO A 1069 32.94 13.36 1.31
CA PRO A 1069 32.51 12.01 0.97
C PRO A 1069 31.07 11.72 1.38
N THR A 1070 30.58 12.29 2.49
CA THR A 1070 29.20 12.06 2.95
C THR A 1070 28.14 12.57 1.97
N HIS A 1071 28.41 13.71 1.31
CA HIS A 1071 27.53 14.28 0.30
C HIS A 1071 27.61 13.52 -1.03
N ARG A 1072 28.80 12.98 -1.37
CA ARG A 1072 28.97 12.10 -2.53
C ARG A 1072 28.18 10.79 -2.37
N GLU A 1073 28.25 10.16 -1.19
CA GLU A 1073 27.45 8.99 -0.83
C GLU A 1073 25.94 9.28 -0.90
N LEU A 1074 25.51 10.45 -0.43
CA LEU A 1074 24.11 10.86 -0.50
C LEU A 1074 23.63 11.04 -1.94
N ALA A 1075 24.47 11.61 -2.81
CA ALA A 1075 24.18 11.75 -4.24
C ALA A 1075 24.12 10.40 -4.97
N GLU A 1076 25.04 9.47 -4.65
CA GLU A 1076 25.05 8.11 -5.18
C GLU A 1076 23.77 7.34 -4.80
N GLU A 1077 23.43 7.35 -3.52
CA GLU A 1077 22.24 6.68 -2.99
C GLU A 1077 20.95 7.31 -3.56
N TYR A 1078 20.91 8.63 -3.73
CA TYR A 1078 19.79 9.31 -4.38
C TYR A 1078 19.58 8.79 -5.81
N CYS A 1079 20.62 8.78 -6.62
CA CYS A 1079 20.54 8.38 -8.03
C CYS A 1079 20.15 6.91 -8.17
N ARG A 1080 20.79 6.01 -7.41
CA ARG A 1080 20.50 4.57 -7.46
C ARG A 1080 19.09 4.25 -6.99
N ARG A 1081 18.59 4.91 -5.96
CA ARG A 1081 17.22 4.72 -5.46
C ARG A 1081 16.18 5.08 -6.50
N TRP A 1082 16.28 6.26 -7.10
CA TRP A 1082 15.29 6.71 -8.06
C TRP A 1082 15.41 5.97 -9.40
N PHE A 1083 16.62 5.55 -9.79
CA PHE A 1083 16.80 4.59 -10.88
C PHE A 1083 16.11 3.25 -10.61
N ARG A 1084 16.28 2.64 -9.43
CA ARG A 1084 15.59 1.38 -9.09
C ARG A 1084 14.07 1.53 -9.11
N LYS A 1085 13.56 2.69 -8.73
CA LYS A 1085 12.11 2.95 -8.61
C LYS A 1085 11.43 3.27 -9.93
N PHE A 1086 12.04 4.08 -10.79
CA PHE A 1086 11.43 4.55 -12.04
C PHE A 1086 12.15 4.10 -13.31
N GLY A 1087 13.40 3.65 -13.21
CA GLY A 1087 14.17 3.18 -14.34
C GLY A 1087 14.71 4.27 -15.27
N TYR A 1088 14.57 5.54 -14.96
CA TYR A 1088 15.09 6.58 -15.85
C TYR A 1088 16.61 6.58 -15.88
N GLN A 1089 17.21 6.32 -17.05
CA GLN A 1089 18.67 6.23 -17.20
C GLN A 1089 19.39 7.54 -16.87
N MET A 1090 18.70 8.69 -16.93
CA MET A 1090 19.25 9.98 -16.49
C MET A 1090 19.79 9.97 -15.06
N TYR A 1091 19.22 9.19 -14.13
CA TYR A 1091 19.75 9.10 -12.77
C TYR A 1091 21.13 8.44 -12.75
N MET A 1092 21.33 7.41 -13.56
CA MET A 1092 22.63 6.73 -13.68
C MET A 1092 23.63 7.57 -14.47
N ALA A 1093 23.20 8.20 -15.56
CA ALA A 1093 24.06 9.10 -16.32
C ALA A 1093 24.54 10.29 -15.49
N VAL A 1094 23.68 10.87 -14.65
CA VAL A 1094 24.06 11.92 -13.68
C VAL A 1094 25.11 11.39 -12.71
N LEU A 1095 24.93 10.18 -12.18
CA LEU A 1095 25.90 9.55 -11.29
C LEU A 1095 27.25 9.32 -11.98
N GLU A 1096 27.26 8.77 -13.19
CA GLU A 1096 28.49 8.53 -13.96
C GLU A 1096 29.27 9.81 -14.26
N VAL A 1097 28.58 10.91 -14.55
CA VAL A 1097 29.22 12.21 -14.79
C VAL A 1097 29.80 12.75 -13.48
N MET A 1098 29.07 12.66 -12.36
CA MET A 1098 29.59 13.09 -11.06
C MET A 1098 30.80 12.26 -10.63
N GLU A 1099 30.75 10.93 -10.78
CA GLU A 1099 31.87 10.03 -10.47
C GLU A 1099 33.11 10.33 -11.32
N ALA A 1100 32.93 10.61 -12.61
CA ALA A 1100 34.04 11.02 -13.48
C ALA A 1100 34.68 12.34 -13.03
N VAL A 1101 33.85 13.33 -12.66
CA VAL A 1101 34.33 14.62 -12.14
C VAL A 1101 35.07 14.44 -10.81
N TRP A 1102 34.53 13.62 -9.90
CA TRP A 1102 35.18 13.32 -8.62
C TRP A 1102 36.53 12.63 -8.83
N ALA A 1103 36.59 11.61 -9.69
CA ALA A 1103 37.82 10.87 -9.98
C ALA A 1103 38.91 11.78 -10.56
N LYS A 1104 38.55 12.68 -11.47
CA LYS A 1104 39.49 13.66 -12.07
C LYS A 1104 40.00 14.68 -11.05
N ARG A 1105 39.12 15.20 -10.20
CA ARG A 1105 39.51 16.14 -9.12
C ARG A 1105 40.38 15.46 -8.07
N ASP A 1106 40.06 14.24 -7.68
CA ASP A 1106 40.83 13.46 -6.71
C ASP A 1106 42.22 13.07 -7.28
N ALA A 1107 42.36 12.99 -8.62
CA ALA A 1107 43.64 12.80 -9.32
C ALA A 1107 44.48 14.09 -9.45
N GLY A 1108 44.01 15.24 -8.95
CA GLY A 1108 44.74 16.51 -8.93
C GLY A 1108 44.33 17.52 -10.00
N GLU A 1109 43.35 17.20 -10.86
CA GLU A 1109 42.77 18.14 -11.83
C GLU A 1109 41.64 18.97 -11.17
N GLU A 1110 41.98 19.88 -10.24
CA GLU A 1110 40.99 20.63 -9.45
C GLU A 1110 40.02 21.50 -10.27
N ASP A 1111 40.45 21.94 -11.46
CA ASP A 1111 39.66 22.80 -12.35
C ASP A 1111 38.64 22.01 -13.19
N PHE A 1112 38.79 20.69 -13.31
CA PHE A 1112 37.89 19.84 -14.08
C PHE A 1112 36.47 19.86 -13.51
N TRP A 1113 35.45 19.94 -14.36
CA TRP A 1113 34.06 19.99 -13.92
C TRP A 1113 33.10 19.31 -14.88
N TRP A 1114 31.85 19.24 -14.44
CA TRP A 1114 30.79 18.59 -15.18
C TRP A 1114 30.64 19.12 -16.61
N GLY A 1115 30.92 20.41 -16.87
CA GLY A 1115 30.83 20.97 -18.20
C GLY A 1115 31.83 20.36 -19.19
N ASP A 1116 33.06 20.11 -18.74
CA ASP A 1116 34.11 19.50 -19.55
C ASP A 1116 33.79 18.03 -19.86
N GLU A 1117 33.26 17.31 -18.87
CA GLU A 1117 32.85 15.91 -19.02
C GLU A 1117 31.67 15.76 -19.99
N LEU A 1118 30.65 16.64 -19.88
CA LEU A 1118 29.51 16.61 -20.81
C LEU A 1118 29.92 16.94 -22.25
N ASP A 1119 30.82 17.91 -22.44
CA ASP A 1119 31.33 18.28 -23.76
C ASP A 1119 32.20 17.16 -24.35
N ALA A 1120 33.03 16.50 -23.53
CA ALA A 1120 33.83 15.35 -23.97
C ALA A 1120 32.97 14.17 -24.41
N ARG A 1121 31.90 13.84 -23.66
CA ARG A 1121 30.95 12.78 -24.04
C ARG A 1121 30.15 13.15 -25.29
N ARG A 1122 29.77 14.42 -25.45
CA ARG A 1122 29.10 14.91 -26.68
C ARG A 1122 30.01 14.78 -27.90
N ALA A 1123 31.28 15.15 -27.77
CA ALA A 1123 32.23 15.06 -28.88
C ALA A 1123 32.45 13.63 -29.39
N GLN A 1124 32.25 12.61 -28.54
CA GLN A 1124 32.37 11.20 -28.91
C GLN A 1124 31.17 10.68 -29.74
N GLU A 1125 29.96 11.14 -29.43
CA GLU A 1125 28.71 10.68 -30.07
C GLU A 1125 28.24 11.62 -31.21
N GLY A 1126 28.69 12.88 -31.20
CA GLY A 1126 28.41 13.92 -32.20
C GLY A 1126 27.80 15.19 -31.59
N ASP A 1127 28.12 16.37 -32.14
CA ASP A 1127 27.67 17.67 -31.60
C ASP A 1127 26.14 17.88 -31.60
N PHE A 1128 25.40 17.07 -32.36
CA PHE A 1128 23.95 17.15 -32.48
C PHE A 1128 23.21 16.49 -31.31
N VAL A 1129 23.86 15.70 -30.44
CA VAL A 1129 23.23 15.11 -29.24
C VAL A 1129 23.42 15.97 -28.00
N GLN A 1130 22.40 16.04 -27.14
CA GLN A 1130 22.43 16.77 -25.87
C GLN A 1130 22.01 15.88 -24.69
N PHE A 1131 22.45 16.26 -23.50
CA PHE A 1131 21.98 15.65 -22.25
C PHE A 1131 20.70 16.35 -21.76
N CYS A 1132 19.77 15.56 -21.23
CA CYS A 1132 18.60 16.06 -20.51
C CYS A 1132 18.55 15.43 -19.11
N PHE A 1133 18.73 16.24 -18.07
CA PHE A 1133 18.68 15.83 -16.66
C PHE A 1133 17.50 16.48 -15.92
N GLY A 1134 16.30 16.49 -16.53
CA GLY A 1134 15.13 17.22 -16.02
C GLY A 1134 13.77 16.65 -16.42
#